data_AF-A0A958F928-F1
#
_entry.id   AF-A0A958F928-F1
#
_cell.length_a   1.000
_cell.length_b   1.000
_cell.length_c   1.000
_cell.angle_alpha   90.00
_cell.angle_beta   90.00
_cell.angle_gamma   90.00
#
_symmetry.space_group_name_H-M   'P 1'
#
loop_
_entity.id
_entity.type
_entity.pdbx_description
1 polymer ?
#
loop_
_entity_poly.entity_id
_entity_poly.type
_entity_poly.pdbx_seq_one_letter_code
_entity_poly.pdbx_strand_id
1 'polypeptide(L)'
;MMSRYLTFVFGLMLLLSVGSCPVLAQEASPYSYENQLDINNAEYEDIARLPLPADLAEKIYDRILYQGPFTSIFQLREIEGIDQPLLLKLKPLIRIEPYMERSEREERLEELYYQLDRWGGDEGSNQALIDSWIEQALSPVNINEMRLDELLNLQGVSPVDAAAIINYRNESGRIASLRDLRNAPYLSYFGYRNTRNFVSFEEAAPTREFHGTLLTRMSNTPFLTEEGDVTSASIGDLADVGANDYPDVYTRLIGSWGPDLKFGVSHWRSLGEPSLTSDIGFAKVPDLKVYLGLENRKLGPVDLRKLYLGNYTIAFGQGVVMENTDFFTPRKSGFGFRKRYLGLAGDNSRTREFKFTGAAAELGYKNAHLFLFGAFDKRDAILNRTPILFDGEEIHPFNQLIVLDQRFEYAPLDSSRRNAGLPWRSSVKELMYGFHGAYDLFPATQIGLTYYESAYNRPLRPEILEIVNGSDAGQIGLTDNEIYNAYGGPVSDGSNPFWSDAKSFRRVYGLNLQSIYENVALQAEYAELDTDGGLALFRKEKNPWAFVGSAYVQYNSFNLMALYRNYQVGFDNPYQRSFSNYNRFKRTIYEDYFYLQDDFYLQLYTNNPQPQAERGWYFNSRYQINRKLVLTMEYDNWLRNADDVSQYRLRGNLQFRPIFPITIDLRQKYQGREALNSYTLEYFENSEFRARVRFRLSRFNELALLYGDSRVDFRPRPRLSFPVDPTDPGDVYGNDNLAGTKSLPGSVLGGSYTHNFNEWLKVRGFLGYYQGFFWNFEDTQFFAVESDRGAMRYWLSVYSRITPRLSLRFKYTHDYQYPINYVQTRDSGNQVVEPGNSLYVPGQSYGGSLKQPSQQFYYIEMNYHF
;
A
#
# COMPACT_ATOMS: atom_id res chain seq x y z
N MET A 1 17.28 2.58 -25.67
CA MET A 1 16.17 3.20 -26.44
C MET A 1 15.19 3.97 -25.54
N MET A 2 14.88 3.44 -24.35
CA MET A 2 14.00 4.04 -23.35
C MET A 2 14.45 5.41 -22.85
N SER A 3 15.76 5.64 -22.61
CA SER A 3 16.28 6.98 -22.28
C SER A 3 15.94 8.03 -23.35
N ARG A 4 16.03 7.71 -24.65
CA ARG A 4 15.66 8.65 -25.72
C ARG A 4 14.15 8.86 -25.82
N TYR A 5 13.34 7.82 -25.60
CA TYR A 5 11.88 7.92 -25.59
C TYR A 5 11.34 8.66 -24.36
N LEU A 6 11.91 8.41 -23.16
CA LEU A 6 11.63 9.16 -21.94
C LEU A 6 12.19 10.58 -22.01
N THR A 7 13.33 10.82 -22.65
CA THR A 7 13.83 12.20 -22.88
C THR A 7 12.95 12.92 -23.92
N PHE A 8 12.39 12.20 -24.89
CA PHE A 8 11.44 12.75 -25.85
C PHE A 8 10.06 12.98 -25.24
N VAL A 9 9.57 12.08 -24.38
CA VAL A 9 8.34 12.25 -23.59
C VAL A 9 8.54 13.29 -22.50
N PHE A 10 9.72 13.37 -21.89
CA PHE A 10 10.12 14.44 -20.96
C PHE A 10 10.24 15.76 -21.72
N GLY A 11 10.77 15.76 -22.94
CA GLY A 11 10.82 16.93 -23.82
C GLY A 11 9.44 17.35 -24.30
N LEU A 12 8.56 16.40 -24.61
CA LEU A 12 7.17 16.61 -25.03
C LEU A 12 6.28 16.99 -23.84
N MET A 13 6.52 16.44 -22.65
CA MET A 13 5.85 16.81 -21.39
C MET A 13 6.44 18.07 -20.82
N LEU A 14 7.72 18.41 -21.02
CA LEU A 14 8.23 19.76 -20.77
C LEU A 14 7.60 20.69 -21.80
N LEU A 15 7.49 20.33 -23.07
CA LEU A 15 6.81 21.15 -24.09
C LEU A 15 5.30 21.24 -23.89
N LEU A 16 4.66 20.27 -23.24
CA LEU A 16 3.24 20.28 -22.89
C LEU A 16 2.99 20.87 -21.51
N SER A 17 3.94 20.82 -20.57
CA SER A 17 3.87 21.49 -19.26
C SER A 17 4.37 22.94 -19.33
N VAL A 18 5.31 23.24 -20.24
CA VAL A 18 5.67 24.58 -20.72
C VAL A 18 4.65 25.07 -21.75
N GLY A 19 4.04 24.18 -22.54
CA GLY A 19 2.92 24.50 -23.44
C GLY A 19 1.58 24.67 -22.72
N SER A 20 1.46 24.15 -21.50
CA SER A 20 0.44 24.51 -20.51
C SER A 20 0.99 25.44 -19.42
N CYS A 21 2.20 25.99 -19.64
CA CYS A 21 2.70 27.14 -18.91
C CYS A 21 2.48 28.39 -19.79
N PRO A 22 1.36 29.11 -19.64
CA PRO A 22 1.39 30.53 -19.90
C PRO A 22 1.84 31.24 -18.61
N VAL A 23 2.97 30.84 -18.00
CA VAL A 23 3.62 31.64 -16.93
C VAL A 23 5.14 31.65 -17.07
N LEU A 24 5.62 31.68 -18.32
CA LEU A 24 6.76 32.53 -18.65
C LEU A 24 6.20 33.66 -19.49
N ALA A 25 5.68 34.70 -18.82
CA ALA A 25 5.31 36.02 -19.36
C ALA A 25 5.16 36.06 -20.90
N GLN A 26 4.27 35.24 -21.45
CA GLN A 26 3.73 35.48 -22.76
C GLN A 26 2.67 36.52 -22.44
N GLU A 27 2.88 37.77 -22.85
CA GLU A 27 1.90 38.83 -22.68
C GLU A 27 0.53 38.27 -23.11
N ALA A 28 -0.34 38.00 -22.13
CA ALA A 28 -1.68 37.51 -22.39
C ALA A 28 -2.31 38.51 -23.35
N SER A 29 -2.77 38.04 -24.52
CA SER A 29 -3.26 38.95 -25.55
C SER A 29 -4.35 39.84 -24.94
N PRO A 30 -4.21 41.18 -25.02
CA PRO A 30 -5.20 42.07 -24.45
C PRO A 30 -6.57 41.74 -25.03
N TYR A 31 -7.60 41.75 -24.19
CA TYR A 31 -8.96 41.49 -24.65
C TYR A 31 -9.30 42.40 -25.82
N SER A 32 -10.05 41.87 -26.78
CA SER A 32 -10.38 42.55 -28.02
C SER A 32 -11.77 42.14 -28.49
N TYR A 33 -12.26 42.76 -29.57
CA TYR A 33 -13.53 42.38 -30.17
C TYR A 33 -13.57 40.90 -30.63
N GLU A 34 -12.42 40.35 -31.04
CA GLU A 34 -12.29 38.96 -31.49
C GLU A 34 -11.96 37.98 -30.34
N ASN A 35 -11.52 38.51 -29.18
CA ASN A 35 -11.15 37.74 -28.00
C ASN A 35 -11.78 38.37 -26.74
N GLN A 36 -13.09 38.20 -26.60
CA GLN A 36 -13.87 38.77 -25.50
C GLN A 36 -13.77 37.89 -24.24
N LEU A 37 -13.62 38.52 -23.08
CA LEU A 37 -13.68 37.85 -21.79
C LEU A 37 -15.14 37.50 -21.46
N ASP A 38 -15.43 36.22 -21.19
CA ASP A 38 -16.70 35.86 -20.59
C ASP A 38 -16.69 36.20 -19.10
N ILE A 39 -17.36 37.29 -18.74
CA ILE A 39 -17.25 37.87 -17.41
C ILE A 39 -17.90 37.01 -16.33
N ASN A 40 -18.89 36.18 -16.67
CA ASN A 40 -19.60 35.34 -15.71
C ASN A 40 -18.82 34.11 -15.27
N ASN A 41 -17.95 33.58 -16.14
CA ASN A 41 -17.16 32.39 -15.88
C ASN A 41 -15.65 32.70 -15.72
N ALA A 42 -15.28 33.99 -15.67
CA ALA A 42 -13.90 34.47 -15.50
C ALA A 42 -13.40 34.40 -14.05
N GLU A 43 -12.12 34.12 -13.87
CA GLU A 43 -11.45 34.30 -12.57
C GLU A 43 -11.18 35.78 -12.28
N TYR A 44 -10.98 36.14 -11.01
CA TYR A 44 -10.65 37.52 -10.62
C TYR A 44 -9.44 38.08 -11.38
N GLU A 45 -8.42 37.25 -11.60
CA GLU A 45 -7.20 37.65 -12.32
C GLU A 45 -7.47 38.06 -13.77
N ASP A 46 -8.47 37.45 -14.42
CA ASP A 46 -8.88 37.79 -15.78
C ASP A 46 -9.70 39.08 -15.81
N ILE A 47 -10.61 39.25 -14.84
CA ILE A 47 -11.40 40.49 -14.68
C ILE A 47 -10.47 41.67 -14.38
N ALA A 48 -9.43 41.46 -13.56
CA ALA A 48 -8.44 42.48 -13.20
C ALA A 48 -7.57 42.94 -14.38
N ARG A 49 -7.54 42.20 -15.50
CA ARG A 49 -6.84 42.60 -16.74
C ARG A 49 -7.66 43.51 -17.64
N LEU A 50 -8.95 43.66 -17.38
CA LEU A 50 -9.77 44.61 -18.11
C LEU A 50 -9.28 46.06 -17.84
N PRO A 51 -9.52 47.01 -18.75
CA PRO A 51 -9.09 48.41 -18.58
C PRO A 51 -9.98 49.15 -17.55
N LEU A 52 -10.01 48.66 -16.32
CA LEU A 52 -10.75 49.20 -15.19
C LEU A 52 -9.91 49.16 -13.89
N PRO A 53 -10.12 50.10 -12.96
CA PRO A 53 -9.50 50.11 -11.64
C PRO A 53 -9.68 48.80 -10.86
N ALA A 54 -8.66 48.36 -10.10
CA ALA A 54 -8.69 47.08 -9.37
C ALA A 54 -9.85 46.94 -8.39
N ASP A 55 -10.28 48.05 -7.77
CA ASP A 55 -11.45 48.09 -6.88
C ASP A 55 -12.76 47.82 -7.62
N LEU A 56 -12.88 48.22 -8.89
CA LEU A 56 -14.03 47.89 -9.72
C LEU A 56 -13.98 46.44 -10.20
N ALA A 57 -12.79 45.88 -10.43
CA ALA A 57 -12.63 44.46 -10.78
C ALA A 57 -13.11 43.57 -9.63
N GLU A 58 -12.75 43.93 -8.40
CA GLU A 58 -13.19 43.24 -7.18
C GLU A 58 -14.71 43.33 -7.02
N LYS A 59 -15.30 44.53 -7.19
CA LYS A 59 -16.76 44.69 -7.13
C LYS A 59 -17.51 43.90 -8.20
N ILE A 60 -16.96 43.79 -9.41
CA ILE A 60 -17.54 42.95 -10.48
C ILE A 60 -17.51 41.48 -10.06
N TYR A 61 -16.37 41.02 -9.55
CA TYR A 61 -16.21 39.64 -9.09
C TYR A 61 -17.13 39.32 -7.90
N ASP A 62 -17.20 40.20 -6.90
CA ASP A 62 -18.10 40.08 -5.75
C ASP A 62 -19.58 40.11 -6.15
N ARG A 63 -19.94 40.93 -7.15
CA ARG A 63 -21.31 40.99 -7.67
C ARG A 63 -21.74 39.65 -8.26
N ILE A 64 -20.84 38.97 -8.97
CA ILE A 64 -21.10 37.63 -9.52
C ILE A 64 -21.20 36.62 -8.38
N LEU A 65 -20.26 36.66 -7.44
CA LEU A 65 -20.15 35.68 -6.35
C LEU A 65 -21.32 35.74 -5.35
N TYR A 66 -21.76 36.94 -4.95
CA TYR A 66 -22.74 37.11 -3.88
C TYR A 66 -24.16 37.43 -4.38
N GLN A 67 -24.32 37.95 -5.59
CA GLN A 67 -25.62 38.36 -6.14
C GLN A 67 -25.97 37.64 -7.45
N GLY A 68 -25.13 36.70 -7.90
CA GLY A 68 -25.35 35.87 -9.07
C GLY A 68 -24.82 36.46 -10.39
N PRO A 69 -24.76 35.64 -11.45
CA PRO A 69 -24.19 36.02 -12.74
C PRO A 69 -25.00 37.11 -13.46
N PHE A 70 -24.34 37.84 -14.36
CA PHE A 70 -25.00 38.82 -15.21
C PHE A 70 -25.85 38.12 -16.28
N THR A 71 -27.08 38.59 -16.48
CA THR A 71 -27.93 38.19 -17.62
C THR A 71 -27.83 39.18 -18.78
N SER A 72 -27.29 40.38 -18.52
CA SER A 72 -27.15 41.43 -19.52
C SER A 72 -25.97 42.35 -19.20
N ILE A 73 -25.29 42.84 -20.23
CA ILE A 73 -24.10 43.67 -20.09
C ILE A 73 -24.40 45.01 -19.42
N PHE A 74 -25.65 45.43 -19.48
CA PHE A 74 -26.10 46.67 -18.86
C PHE A 74 -26.17 46.59 -17.33
N GLN A 75 -26.24 45.38 -16.75
CA GLN A 75 -26.23 45.19 -15.29
C GLN A 75 -24.90 45.60 -14.65
N LEU A 76 -23.81 45.70 -15.42
CA LEU A 76 -22.56 46.28 -14.91
C LEU A 76 -22.74 47.71 -14.41
N ARG A 77 -23.74 48.47 -14.90
CA ARG A 77 -24.05 49.82 -14.40
C ARG A 77 -24.70 49.84 -13.02
N GLU A 78 -25.14 48.70 -12.51
CA GLU A 78 -25.65 48.57 -11.14
C GLU A 78 -24.50 48.59 -10.12
N ILE A 79 -23.26 48.34 -10.58
CA ILE A 79 -22.06 48.41 -9.74
C ILE A 79 -21.64 49.86 -9.56
N GLU A 80 -21.52 50.27 -8.30
CA GLU A 80 -21.08 51.60 -7.93
C GLU A 80 -19.66 51.89 -8.45
N GLY A 81 -19.58 52.83 -9.40
CA GLY A 81 -18.35 53.28 -10.06
C GLY A 81 -18.20 52.86 -11.53
N ILE A 82 -19.14 52.09 -12.08
CA ILE A 82 -19.20 51.81 -13.53
C ILE A 82 -20.14 52.82 -14.22
N ASP A 83 -19.55 53.85 -14.81
CA ASP A 83 -20.27 54.88 -15.57
C ASP A 83 -20.46 54.51 -17.05
N GLN A 84 -21.26 55.31 -17.77
CA GLN A 84 -21.57 55.06 -19.18
C GLN A 84 -20.31 55.07 -20.10
N PRO A 85 -19.34 55.99 -19.93
CA PRO A 85 -18.07 55.95 -20.65
C PRO A 85 -17.27 54.67 -20.39
N LEU A 86 -17.18 54.20 -19.14
CA LEU A 86 -16.45 52.99 -18.80
C LEU A 86 -17.14 51.75 -19.37
N LEU A 87 -18.47 51.65 -19.30
CA LEU A 87 -19.22 50.56 -19.91
C LEU A 87 -18.95 50.47 -21.42
N LEU A 88 -18.91 51.60 -22.13
CA LEU A 88 -18.64 51.61 -23.58
C LEU A 88 -17.22 51.13 -23.91
N LYS A 89 -16.24 51.32 -23.00
CA LYS A 89 -14.89 50.76 -23.12
C LYS A 89 -14.85 49.25 -22.87
N LEU A 90 -15.65 48.76 -21.94
CA LEU A 90 -15.70 47.34 -21.59
C LEU A 90 -16.52 46.52 -22.58
N LYS A 91 -17.59 47.10 -23.13
CA LYS A 91 -18.53 46.45 -24.05
C LYS A 91 -17.88 45.65 -25.21
N PRO A 92 -16.85 46.14 -25.92
CA PRO A 92 -16.22 45.34 -26.98
C PRO A 92 -15.30 44.23 -26.45
N LEU A 93 -14.93 44.27 -25.16
CA LEU A 93 -13.93 43.39 -24.54
C LEU A 93 -14.53 42.24 -23.76
N ILE A 94 -15.84 42.30 -23.47
CA ILE A 94 -16.52 41.33 -22.61
C ILE A 94 -17.73 40.75 -23.33
N ARG A 95 -18.05 39.50 -23.00
CA ARG A 95 -19.28 38.82 -23.34
C ARG A 95 -19.93 38.28 -22.07
N ILE A 96 -21.20 37.95 -22.18
CA ILE A 96 -21.98 37.35 -21.11
C ILE A 96 -22.51 36.03 -21.64
N GLU A 97 -21.95 34.94 -21.14
CA GLU A 97 -22.51 33.61 -21.33
C GLU A 97 -23.26 33.18 -20.06
N PRO A 98 -24.22 32.24 -20.16
CA PRO A 98 -24.82 31.65 -18.97
C PRO A 98 -23.72 31.15 -18.04
N TYR A 99 -23.86 31.41 -16.74
CA TYR A 99 -22.99 30.80 -15.74
C TYR A 99 -23.05 29.29 -15.90
N MET A 100 -21.90 28.68 -16.14
CA MET A 100 -21.82 27.22 -16.14
C MET A 100 -21.86 26.79 -14.67
N GLU A 101 -23.05 26.46 -14.17
CA GLU A 101 -23.16 25.78 -12.89
C GLU A 101 -22.30 24.53 -12.95
N ARG A 102 -21.25 24.51 -12.13
CA ARG A 102 -20.47 23.30 -11.90
C ARG A 102 -21.45 22.27 -11.35
N SER A 103 -21.35 21.02 -11.80
CA SER A 103 -22.16 19.98 -11.15
C SER A 103 -21.77 19.90 -9.67
N GLU A 104 -22.70 19.53 -8.79
CA GLU A 104 -22.41 19.31 -7.36
C GLU A 104 -21.16 18.42 -7.16
N ARG A 105 -20.97 17.46 -8.08
CA ARG A 105 -19.80 16.60 -8.13
C ARG A 105 -18.51 17.33 -8.50
N GLU A 106 -18.54 18.25 -9.46
CA GLU A 106 -17.38 19.08 -9.81
C GLU A 106 -17.01 20.01 -8.68
N GLU A 107 -17.96 20.65 -8.02
CA GLU A 107 -17.71 21.45 -6.81
C GLU A 107 -17.06 20.60 -5.72
N ARG A 108 -17.56 19.39 -5.51
CA ARG A 108 -17.01 18.47 -4.52
C ARG A 108 -15.62 17.95 -4.87
N LEU A 109 -15.35 17.72 -6.15
CA LEU A 109 -14.00 17.41 -6.66
C LEU A 109 -13.03 18.54 -6.32
N GLU A 110 -13.43 19.80 -6.53
CA GLU A 110 -12.64 20.99 -6.17
C GLU A 110 -12.39 21.06 -4.66
N GLU A 111 -13.44 20.93 -3.85
CA GLU A 111 -13.36 21.02 -2.37
C GLU A 111 -12.45 19.93 -1.76
N LEU A 112 -12.53 18.71 -2.30
CA LEU A 112 -11.85 17.54 -1.76
C LEU A 112 -10.53 17.22 -2.46
N TYR A 113 -10.11 18.05 -3.41
CA TYR A 113 -8.96 17.76 -4.26
C TYR A 113 -7.68 17.45 -3.48
N TYR A 114 -7.38 18.21 -2.42
CA TYR A 114 -6.22 17.96 -1.56
C TYR A 114 -6.27 16.60 -0.84
N GLN A 115 -7.48 16.09 -0.56
CA GLN A 115 -7.67 14.77 0.02
C GLN A 115 -7.54 13.68 -1.04
N LEU A 116 -8.14 13.89 -2.23
CA LEU A 116 -8.05 13.00 -3.38
C LEU A 116 -6.59 12.81 -3.85
N ASP A 117 -5.80 13.88 -3.95
CA ASP A 117 -4.36 13.83 -4.24
C ASP A 117 -3.62 12.91 -3.27
N ARG A 118 -3.97 12.98 -1.98
CA ARG A 118 -3.34 12.16 -0.95
C ARG A 118 -3.80 10.70 -1.01
N TRP A 119 -5.11 10.47 -1.15
CA TRP A 119 -5.67 9.12 -1.19
C TRP A 119 -5.25 8.36 -2.44
N GLY A 120 -5.21 9.05 -3.58
CA GLY A 120 -4.75 8.48 -4.82
C GLY A 120 -3.36 7.87 -4.66
N GLY A 121 -2.45 8.56 -3.96
CA GLY A 121 -1.05 8.16 -3.79
C GLY A 121 -0.78 6.92 -2.93
N ASP A 122 -1.70 6.50 -2.07
CA ASP A 122 -1.51 5.33 -1.21
C ASP A 122 -1.89 4.05 -1.99
N GLU A 123 -0.99 3.07 -2.06
CA GLU A 123 -1.23 1.74 -2.66
C GLU A 123 -1.02 0.62 -1.62
N GLY A 124 -1.59 -0.55 -1.89
CA GLY A 124 -1.35 -1.78 -1.10
C GLY A 124 -2.59 -2.27 -0.35
N SER A 125 -2.42 -2.64 0.93
CA SER A 125 -3.43 -3.33 1.74
C SER A 125 -4.73 -2.55 2.01
N ASN A 126 -4.76 -1.25 1.66
CA ASN A 126 -5.91 -0.36 1.84
C ASN A 126 -6.54 0.09 0.52
N GLN A 127 -6.18 -0.49 -0.62
CA GLN A 127 -6.69 -0.02 -1.93
C GLN A 127 -8.22 -0.02 -2.01
N ALA A 128 -8.87 -1.10 -1.55
CA ALA A 128 -10.33 -1.19 -1.54
C ALA A 128 -10.99 -0.12 -0.66
N LEU A 129 -10.34 0.27 0.45
CA LEU A 129 -10.79 1.38 1.30
C LEU A 129 -10.68 2.71 0.57
N ILE A 130 -9.56 2.98 -0.08
CA ILE A 130 -9.31 4.23 -0.82
C ILE A 130 -10.34 4.41 -1.93
N ASP A 131 -10.65 3.34 -2.65
CA ASP A 131 -11.62 3.35 -3.74
C ASP A 131 -13.02 3.68 -3.20
N SER A 132 -13.41 3.02 -2.11
CA SER A 132 -14.65 3.31 -1.39
C SER A 132 -14.68 4.75 -0.85
N TRP A 133 -13.56 5.29 -0.39
CA TRP A 133 -13.48 6.67 0.11
C TRP A 133 -13.65 7.69 -1.01
N ILE A 134 -12.94 7.53 -2.12
CA ILE A 134 -13.06 8.43 -3.27
C ILE A 134 -14.51 8.42 -3.75
N GLU A 135 -15.11 7.24 -3.88
CA GLU A 135 -16.49 7.12 -4.32
C GLU A 135 -17.49 7.78 -3.37
N GLN A 136 -17.46 7.44 -2.08
CA GLN A 136 -18.37 8.04 -1.07
C GLN A 136 -18.11 9.53 -0.86
N ALA A 137 -16.87 9.98 -1.06
CA ALA A 137 -16.56 11.39 -0.96
C ALA A 137 -17.11 12.18 -2.15
N LEU A 138 -17.19 11.58 -3.35
CA LEU A 138 -17.77 12.22 -4.53
C LEU A 138 -19.29 12.02 -4.64
N SER A 139 -19.83 10.96 -4.02
CA SER A 139 -21.25 10.64 -3.95
C SER A 139 -21.61 10.26 -2.49
N PRO A 140 -21.85 11.25 -1.62
CA PRO A 140 -22.10 11.03 -0.19
C PRO A 140 -23.31 10.14 0.09
N VAL A 141 -23.19 9.28 1.10
CA VAL A 141 -24.25 8.34 1.50
C VAL A 141 -25.05 8.91 2.66
N ASN A 142 -26.36 8.70 2.67
CA ASN A 142 -27.21 9.12 3.78
C ASN A 142 -26.77 8.42 5.08
N ILE A 143 -26.31 9.19 6.06
CA ILE A 143 -25.81 8.67 7.35
C ILE A 143 -26.86 7.80 8.07
N ASN A 144 -28.14 8.06 7.82
CA ASN A 144 -29.24 7.34 8.45
C ASN A 144 -29.44 5.94 7.87
N GLU A 145 -28.87 5.66 6.69
CA GLU A 145 -28.94 4.36 6.01
C GLU A 145 -27.64 3.57 6.16
N MET A 146 -26.54 4.23 6.55
CA MET A 146 -25.23 3.58 6.70
C MET A 146 -25.25 2.50 7.78
N ARG A 147 -24.60 1.38 7.48
CA ARG A 147 -24.39 0.28 8.42
C ARG A 147 -23.13 0.48 9.25
N LEU A 148 -22.97 -0.34 10.29
CA LEU A 148 -21.80 -0.30 11.17
C LEU A 148 -20.51 -0.58 10.40
N ASP A 149 -20.49 -1.59 9.54
CA ASP A 149 -19.36 -1.97 8.67
C ASP A 149 -18.97 -0.82 7.71
N GLU A 150 -19.95 -0.12 7.15
CA GLU A 150 -19.69 1.03 6.26
C GLU A 150 -19.05 2.19 7.01
N LEU A 151 -19.52 2.50 8.22
CA LEU A 151 -18.90 3.51 9.09
C LEU A 151 -17.49 3.09 9.53
N LEU A 152 -17.28 1.80 9.82
CA LEU A 152 -15.97 1.24 10.14
C LEU A 152 -15.00 1.30 8.95
N ASN A 153 -15.51 1.31 7.72
CA ASN A 153 -14.69 1.45 6.52
C ASN A 153 -14.31 2.90 6.23
N LEU A 154 -14.95 3.92 6.81
CA LEU A 154 -14.59 5.34 6.58
C LEU A 154 -13.18 5.70 7.06
N GLN A 155 -12.49 6.62 6.39
CA GLN A 155 -11.12 6.98 6.77
C GLN A 155 -11.03 7.47 8.22
N GLY A 156 -10.21 6.84 9.05
CA GLY A 156 -9.90 7.35 10.40
C GLY A 156 -11.08 7.40 11.39
N VAL A 157 -12.20 6.74 11.11
CA VAL A 157 -13.31 6.55 12.07
C VAL A 157 -13.02 5.35 12.97
N SER A 158 -12.97 5.51 14.29
CA SER A 158 -12.75 4.34 15.17
C SER A 158 -14.02 3.51 15.35
N PRO A 159 -13.93 2.26 15.85
CA PRO A 159 -15.11 1.50 16.26
C PRO A 159 -15.98 2.19 17.30
N VAL A 160 -15.36 2.94 18.21
CA VAL A 160 -16.06 3.77 19.21
C VAL A 160 -16.86 4.88 18.53
N ASP A 161 -16.26 5.57 17.55
CA ASP A 161 -16.95 6.64 16.81
C ASP A 161 -18.09 6.09 15.95
N ALA A 162 -17.88 4.96 15.27
CA ALA A 162 -18.92 4.32 14.46
C ALA A 162 -20.11 3.87 15.33
N ALA A 163 -19.83 3.26 16.48
CA ALA A 163 -20.87 2.87 17.45
C ALA A 163 -21.63 4.07 18.01
N ALA A 164 -20.93 5.16 18.34
CA ALA A 164 -21.54 6.40 18.80
C ALA A 164 -22.56 6.95 17.80
N ILE A 165 -22.24 6.92 16.50
CA ILE A 165 -23.16 7.36 15.43
C ILE A 165 -24.40 6.44 15.37
N ILE A 166 -24.21 5.13 15.39
CA ILE A 166 -25.32 4.15 15.32
C ILE A 166 -26.23 4.27 16.55
N ASN A 167 -25.65 4.36 17.76
CA ASN A 167 -26.42 4.49 19.00
C ASN A 167 -27.19 5.80 19.02
N TYR A 168 -26.55 6.91 18.65
CA TYR A 168 -27.21 8.21 18.59
C TYR A 168 -28.37 8.23 17.59
N ARG A 169 -28.20 7.61 16.41
CA ARG A 169 -29.27 7.42 15.44
C ARG A 169 -30.45 6.64 16.02
N ASN A 170 -30.18 5.55 16.72
CA ASN A 170 -31.23 4.69 17.31
C ASN A 170 -31.97 5.40 18.45
N GLU A 171 -31.29 6.24 19.23
CA GLU A 171 -31.86 7.00 20.34
C GLU A 171 -32.67 8.22 19.87
N SER A 172 -32.14 8.95 18.87
CA SER A 172 -32.74 10.21 18.37
C SER A 172 -33.67 10.00 17.17
N GLY A 173 -33.71 8.79 16.61
CA GLY A 173 -34.51 8.39 15.45
C GLY A 173 -33.91 8.77 14.09
N ARG A 174 -33.34 9.98 13.97
CA ARG A 174 -32.65 10.44 12.75
C ARG A 174 -31.59 11.46 13.12
N ILE A 175 -30.47 11.45 12.38
CA ILE A 175 -29.47 12.50 12.39
C ILE A 175 -29.80 13.48 11.26
N ALA A 176 -30.11 14.73 11.60
CA ALA A 176 -30.67 15.70 10.65
C ALA A 176 -29.65 16.68 10.06
N SER A 177 -28.49 16.87 10.70
CA SER A 177 -27.48 17.83 10.23
C SER A 177 -26.08 17.55 10.78
N LEU A 178 -25.07 18.26 10.26
CA LEU A 178 -23.72 18.24 10.81
C LEU A 178 -23.66 18.69 12.28
N ARG A 179 -24.48 19.68 12.65
CA ARG A 179 -24.55 20.17 14.03
C ARG A 179 -25.10 19.10 14.96
N ASP A 180 -26.09 18.35 14.48
CA ASP A 180 -26.71 17.24 15.19
C ASP A 180 -25.71 16.10 15.39
N LEU A 181 -25.05 15.67 14.29
CA LEU A 181 -23.97 14.69 14.33
C LEU A 181 -22.85 15.09 15.30
N ARG A 182 -22.49 16.38 15.35
CA ARG A 182 -21.43 16.87 16.24
C ARG A 182 -21.78 16.69 17.73
N ASN A 183 -23.06 16.68 18.07
CA ASN A 183 -23.56 16.53 19.42
C ASN A 183 -23.75 15.06 19.84
N ALA A 184 -23.50 14.10 18.93
CA ALA A 184 -23.58 12.69 19.24
C ALA A 184 -22.67 12.33 20.45
N PRO A 185 -23.23 11.74 21.52
CA PRO A 185 -22.45 11.33 22.69
C PRO A 185 -21.31 10.38 22.29
N TYR A 186 -20.16 10.49 22.94
CA TYR A 186 -18.95 9.68 22.71
C TYR A 186 -18.30 9.80 21.32
N LEU A 187 -18.89 10.53 20.37
CA LEU A 187 -18.26 10.81 19.09
C LEU A 187 -17.07 11.77 19.27
N SER A 188 -15.87 11.29 18.94
CA SER A 188 -14.67 12.13 19.02
C SER A 188 -14.70 13.24 17.96
N TYR A 189 -13.96 14.32 18.21
CA TYR A 189 -13.77 15.35 17.18
C TYR A 189 -13.15 14.80 15.88
N PHE A 190 -12.27 13.79 15.99
CA PHE A 190 -11.65 13.15 14.84
C PHE A 190 -12.67 12.32 14.05
N GLY A 191 -13.49 11.50 14.73
CA GLY A 191 -14.58 10.75 14.11
C GLY A 191 -15.56 11.66 13.37
N TYR A 192 -16.02 12.74 14.02
CA TYR A 192 -16.87 13.76 13.40
C TYR A 192 -16.22 14.38 12.15
N ARG A 193 -14.98 14.87 12.28
CA ARG A 193 -14.27 15.55 11.18
C ARG A 193 -14.04 14.62 10.00
N ASN A 194 -13.75 13.36 10.27
CA ASN A 194 -13.48 12.38 9.22
C ASN A 194 -14.77 11.89 8.56
N THR A 195 -15.88 11.77 9.29
CA THR A 195 -17.17 11.29 8.74
C THR A 195 -17.84 12.32 7.83
N ARG A 196 -17.77 13.61 8.17
CA ARG A 196 -18.56 14.68 7.52
C ARG A 196 -18.38 14.80 5.99
N ASN A 197 -17.25 14.33 5.46
CA ASN A 197 -16.93 14.44 4.03
C ASN A 197 -17.50 13.26 3.20
N PHE A 198 -18.06 12.24 3.84
CA PHE A 198 -18.58 11.03 3.19
C PHE A 198 -20.09 10.86 3.32
N VAL A 199 -20.74 11.74 4.09
CA VAL A 199 -22.15 11.57 4.48
C VAL A 199 -23.05 12.72 4.03
N SER A 200 -24.30 12.38 3.73
CA SER A 200 -25.42 13.30 3.56
C SER A 200 -26.47 13.08 4.66
N PHE A 201 -27.37 14.05 4.83
CA PHE A 201 -28.49 13.99 5.79
C PHE A 201 -29.85 13.89 5.11
N GLU A 202 -29.88 14.09 3.79
CA GLU A 202 -31.05 14.03 2.94
C GLU A 202 -31.03 12.76 2.11
N GLU A 203 -32.21 12.30 1.71
CA GLU A 203 -32.31 11.19 0.76
C GLU A 203 -31.83 11.68 -0.61
N ALA A 204 -30.92 10.93 -1.24
CA ALA A 204 -30.38 11.32 -2.54
C ALA A 204 -31.51 11.38 -3.58
N ALA A 205 -31.54 12.46 -4.36
CA ALA A 205 -32.38 12.51 -5.55
C ALA A 205 -31.97 11.34 -6.48
N PRO A 206 -32.91 10.62 -7.11
CA PRO A 206 -32.62 9.42 -7.90
C PRO A 206 -32.05 9.78 -9.28
N THR A 207 -30.99 10.59 -9.35
CA THR A 207 -30.28 10.84 -10.60
C THR A 207 -29.36 9.67 -10.90
N ARG A 208 -29.55 9.04 -12.06
CA ARG A 208 -28.68 7.96 -12.54
C ARG A 208 -27.63 8.54 -13.45
N GLU A 209 -26.55 9.00 -12.84
CA GLU A 209 -25.39 9.51 -13.58
C GLU A 209 -24.33 8.43 -13.70
N PHE A 210 -23.64 8.44 -14.84
CA PHE A 210 -22.46 7.62 -15.05
C PHE A 210 -21.26 8.45 -14.63
N HIS A 211 -20.50 7.95 -13.66
CA HIS A 211 -19.32 8.64 -13.18
C HIS A 211 -18.22 7.66 -12.78
N GLY A 212 -16.98 8.12 -12.75
CA GLY A 212 -15.88 7.22 -12.46
C GLY A 212 -14.52 7.88 -12.40
N THR A 213 -13.49 7.05 -12.37
CA THR A 213 -12.10 7.48 -12.30
C THR A 213 -11.22 6.52 -13.11
N LEU A 214 -10.41 7.09 -13.98
CA LEU A 214 -9.36 6.42 -14.73
C LEU A 214 -8.00 6.88 -14.20
N LEU A 215 -7.22 5.95 -13.68
CA LEU A 215 -5.86 6.17 -13.19
C LEU A 215 -4.87 5.35 -14.01
N THR A 216 -3.81 5.98 -14.49
CA THR A 216 -2.67 5.32 -15.13
C THR A 216 -1.39 5.76 -14.47
N ARG A 217 -0.56 4.79 -14.09
CA ARG A 217 0.77 4.95 -13.51
C ARG A 217 1.79 4.19 -14.31
N MET A 218 2.97 4.79 -14.41
CA MET A 218 4.12 4.19 -15.06
C MET A 218 5.38 4.58 -14.29
N SER A 219 6.21 3.59 -13.94
CA SER A 219 7.47 3.86 -13.26
C SER A 219 8.55 2.86 -13.63
N ASN A 220 9.81 3.25 -13.46
CA ASN A 220 10.97 2.34 -13.49
C ASN A 220 11.59 2.18 -12.10
N THR A 221 10.84 2.49 -11.04
CA THR A 221 11.30 2.28 -9.68
C THR A 221 11.06 0.81 -9.36
N PRO A 222 12.10 0.03 -8.95
CA PRO A 222 11.90 -1.33 -8.47
C PRO A 222 10.85 -1.35 -7.36
N PHE A 223 10.09 -2.44 -7.27
CA PHE A 223 9.15 -2.61 -6.16
C PHE A 223 9.97 -2.82 -4.87
N LEU A 224 9.71 -2.02 -3.84
CA LEU A 224 10.52 -1.97 -2.63
C LEU A 224 9.78 -2.67 -1.48
N THR A 225 9.64 -3.99 -1.58
CA THR A 225 9.72 -4.86 -0.40
C THR A 225 11.21 -4.98 -0.02
N GLU A 226 11.57 -5.77 1.00
CA GLU A 226 12.97 -5.99 1.42
C GLU A 226 13.90 -6.56 0.29
N GLU A 227 13.41 -6.64 -0.95
CA GLU A 227 14.01 -7.12 -2.20
C GLU A 227 15.06 -6.22 -2.87
N GLY A 228 15.42 -5.09 -2.25
CA GLY A 228 16.52 -4.26 -2.74
C GLY A 228 17.80 -5.08 -2.99
N ASP A 229 17.99 -6.14 -2.21
CA ASP A 229 19.16 -7.02 -2.30
C ASP A 229 19.06 -8.01 -3.48
N VAL A 230 17.93 -8.69 -3.69
CA VAL A 230 17.80 -9.69 -4.78
C VAL A 230 17.68 -9.04 -6.14
N THR A 231 16.82 -8.03 -6.31
CA THR A 231 16.68 -7.38 -7.63
C THR A 231 17.94 -6.64 -8.05
N SER A 232 18.71 -6.08 -7.11
CA SER A 232 19.98 -5.42 -7.46
C SER A 232 21.13 -6.41 -7.68
N ALA A 233 21.16 -7.53 -6.95
CA ALA A 233 22.14 -8.61 -7.15
C ALA A 233 21.89 -9.37 -8.47
N SER A 234 20.64 -9.72 -8.78
CA SER A 234 20.29 -10.57 -9.91
C SER A 234 20.11 -9.80 -11.23
N ILE A 235 20.12 -8.46 -11.25
CA ILE A 235 20.14 -7.68 -12.51
C ILE A 235 21.35 -8.02 -13.38
N GLY A 236 22.48 -8.44 -12.77
CA GLY A 236 23.63 -8.97 -13.50
C GLY A 236 23.31 -10.24 -14.28
N ASP A 237 22.65 -11.21 -13.64
CA ASP A 237 22.34 -12.52 -14.21
C ASP A 237 21.08 -12.53 -15.10
N LEU A 238 20.14 -11.61 -14.86
CA LEU A 238 18.95 -11.42 -15.69
C LEU A 238 19.27 -10.91 -17.10
N ALA A 239 20.44 -10.28 -17.29
CA ALA A 239 20.92 -9.87 -18.61
C ALA A 239 21.16 -11.08 -19.55
N ASP A 240 21.58 -12.23 -19.00
CA ASP A 240 21.81 -13.47 -19.77
C ASP A 240 20.51 -14.22 -20.09
N VAL A 241 19.40 -13.90 -19.41
CA VAL A 241 18.07 -14.52 -19.63
C VAL A 241 17.19 -13.68 -20.58
N GLY A 242 17.72 -12.60 -21.16
CA GLY A 242 16.98 -11.73 -22.09
C GLY A 242 15.95 -10.85 -21.38
N ALA A 243 16.29 -10.33 -20.19
CA ALA A 243 15.41 -9.44 -19.43
C ALA A 243 14.92 -8.25 -20.28
N ASN A 244 13.62 -8.00 -20.21
CA ASN A 244 12.99 -6.86 -20.87
C ASN A 244 13.09 -5.62 -19.99
N ASP A 245 13.42 -4.46 -20.57
CA ASP A 245 13.40 -3.16 -19.87
C ASP A 245 11.98 -2.58 -19.73
N TYR A 246 10.96 -3.43 -19.58
CA TYR A 246 9.58 -2.95 -19.52
C TYR A 246 9.29 -2.26 -18.20
N PRO A 247 8.73 -1.03 -18.21
CA PRO A 247 8.38 -0.32 -16.99
C PRO A 247 7.20 -0.99 -16.28
N ASP A 248 7.14 -0.77 -14.96
CA ASP A 248 5.96 -1.04 -14.16
C ASP A 248 4.82 -0.15 -14.69
N VAL A 249 3.68 -0.76 -14.99
CA VAL A 249 2.49 -0.07 -15.49
C VAL A 249 1.29 -0.56 -14.72
N TYR A 250 0.56 0.39 -14.13
CA TYR A 250 -0.71 0.12 -13.47
C TYR A 250 -1.79 1.04 -14.04
N THR A 251 -2.83 0.45 -14.63
CA THR A 251 -4.00 1.17 -15.12
C THR A 251 -5.25 0.64 -14.45
N ARG A 252 -6.10 1.55 -14.00
CA ARG A 252 -7.35 1.23 -13.31
C ARG A 252 -8.45 2.16 -13.75
N LEU A 253 -9.59 1.58 -14.09
CA LEU A 253 -10.85 2.25 -14.35
C LEU A 253 -11.88 1.76 -13.33
N ILE A 254 -12.42 2.67 -12.53
CA ILE A 254 -13.59 2.41 -11.70
C ILE A 254 -14.72 3.32 -12.14
N GLY A 255 -15.95 2.84 -12.02
CA GLY A 255 -17.10 3.71 -12.17
C GLY A 255 -18.36 3.10 -11.61
N SER A 256 -19.39 3.93 -11.61
CA SER A 256 -20.72 3.55 -11.19
C SER A 256 -21.77 4.19 -12.07
N TRP A 257 -22.91 3.53 -12.15
CA TRP A 257 -24.11 4.06 -12.79
C TRP A 257 -25.20 4.19 -11.72
N GLY A 258 -25.41 5.42 -11.26
CA GLY A 258 -26.17 5.70 -10.05
C GLY A 258 -25.55 5.09 -8.79
N PRO A 259 -26.31 5.01 -7.68
CA PRO A 259 -25.80 4.51 -6.40
C PRO A 259 -25.57 2.98 -6.40
N ASP A 260 -26.26 2.24 -7.25
CA ASP A 260 -26.40 0.79 -7.09
C ASP A 260 -25.47 -0.05 -7.97
N LEU A 261 -25.10 0.43 -9.15
CA LEU A 261 -24.33 -0.36 -10.13
C LEU A 261 -22.89 0.10 -10.15
N LYS A 262 -21.96 -0.81 -9.87
CA LYS A 262 -20.52 -0.57 -9.85
C LYS A 262 -19.83 -1.39 -10.93
N PHE A 263 -18.75 -0.89 -11.49
CA PHE A 263 -17.88 -1.66 -12.37
C PHE A 263 -16.43 -1.26 -12.19
N GLY A 264 -15.54 -2.18 -12.54
CA GLY A 264 -14.11 -1.99 -12.40
C GLY A 264 -13.34 -2.78 -13.42
N VAL A 265 -12.28 -2.18 -13.93
CA VAL A 265 -11.26 -2.83 -14.76
C VAL A 265 -9.89 -2.40 -14.29
N SER A 266 -8.96 -3.33 -14.10
CA SER A 266 -7.57 -2.99 -13.86
C SER A 266 -6.59 -3.90 -14.58
N HIS A 267 -5.42 -3.34 -14.89
CA HIS A 267 -4.29 -4.00 -15.49
C HIS A 267 -3.03 -3.58 -14.72
N TRP A 268 -2.24 -4.56 -14.30
CA TRP A 268 -0.95 -4.31 -13.69
C TRP A 268 0.11 -5.23 -14.30
N ARG A 269 1.28 -4.66 -14.54
CA ARG A 269 2.50 -5.37 -14.90
C ARG A 269 3.66 -4.77 -14.12
N SER A 270 4.49 -5.62 -13.52
CA SER A 270 5.66 -5.20 -12.77
C SER A 270 6.82 -4.80 -13.68
N LEU A 271 7.81 -4.10 -13.11
CA LEU A 271 9.06 -3.75 -13.78
C LEU A 271 9.78 -5.03 -14.25
N GLY A 272 10.13 -5.12 -15.53
CA GLY A 272 10.84 -6.26 -16.12
C GLY A 272 9.97 -7.48 -16.48
N GLU A 273 8.69 -7.49 -16.07
CA GLU A 273 7.79 -8.61 -16.35
C GLU A 273 7.41 -8.67 -17.84
N PRO A 274 7.41 -9.87 -18.47
CA PRO A 274 6.95 -10.02 -19.85
C PRO A 274 5.46 -9.65 -19.97
N SER A 275 5.05 -9.18 -21.15
CA SER A 275 3.64 -8.86 -21.40
C SER A 275 2.80 -10.14 -21.43
N LEU A 276 2.05 -10.39 -20.37
CA LEU A 276 1.11 -11.50 -20.28
C LEU A 276 -0.19 -11.15 -21.02
N THR A 277 -0.67 -12.08 -21.84
CA THR A 277 -1.91 -11.91 -22.60
C THR A 277 -2.82 -13.12 -22.41
N SER A 278 -4.11 -12.84 -22.35
CA SER A 278 -5.19 -13.80 -22.37
C SER A 278 -5.83 -13.80 -23.76
N ASP A 279 -6.15 -15.00 -24.26
CA ASP A 279 -6.89 -15.17 -25.50
C ASP A 279 -8.40 -15.18 -25.19
N ILE A 280 -9.12 -14.21 -25.74
CA ILE A 280 -10.59 -14.09 -25.59
C ILE A 280 -11.35 -14.65 -26.80
N GLY A 281 -10.69 -15.49 -27.61
CA GLY A 281 -11.25 -16.20 -28.75
C GLY A 281 -11.24 -15.40 -30.06
N PHE A 282 -11.31 -14.07 -30.00
CA PHE A 282 -11.23 -13.18 -31.17
C PHE A 282 -10.08 -12.18 -31.13
N ALA A 283 -9.41 -12.04 -29.98
CA ALA A 283 -8.25 -11.18 -29.80
C ALA A 283 -7.40 -11.69 -28.64
N LYS A 284 -6.10 -11.37 -28.68
CA LYS A 284 -5.24 -11.46 -27.49
C LYS A 284 -5.26 -10.12 -26.78
N VAL A 285 -5.75 -10.12 -25.55
CA VAL A 285 -5.81 -8.92 -24.70
C VAL A 285 -4.85 -9.09 -23.52
N PRO A 286 -4.31 -8.01 -22.94
CA PRO A 286 -3.57 -8.10 -21.70
C PRO A 286 -4.38 -8.81 -20.60
N ASP A 287 -3.72 -9.44 -19.63
CA ASP A 287 -4.43 -9.96 -18.46
C ASP A 287 -5.08 -8.80 -17.69
N LEU A 288 -6.40 -8.87 -17.52
CA LEU A 288 -7.22 -7.86 -16.85
C LEU A 288 -7.89 -8.46 -15.61
N LYS A 289 -8.09 -7.62 -14.60
CA LYS A 289 -9.14 -7.82 -13.60
C LYS A 289 -10.38 -7.06 -14.01
N VAL A 290 -11.54 -7.66 -13.81
CA VAL A 290 -12.83 -7.05 -14.13
C VAL A 290 -13.86 -7.42 -13.07
N TYR A 291 -14.68 -6.47 -12.65
CA TYR A 291 -15.84 -6.76 -11.82
C TYR A 291 -17.08 -5.96 -12.22
N LEU A 292 -18.24 -6.53 -11.85
CA LEU A 292 -19.53 -5.87 -11.84
C LEU A 292 -20.15 -6.02 -10.46
N GLY A 293 -20.64 -4.92 -9.90
CA GLY A 293 -21.25 -4.84 -8.58
C GLY A 293 -22.69 -4.35 -8.66
N LEU A 294 -23.56 -4.93 -7.84
CA LEU A 294 -24.92 -4.50 -7.58
C LEU A 294 -25.10 -4.33 -6.08
N GLU A 295 -25.49 -3.13 -5.64
CA GLU A 295 -25.62 -2.79 -4.23
C GLU A 295 -27.05 -2.35 -3.87
N ASN A 296 -27.40 -2.51 -2.59
CA ASN A 296 -28.59 -1.97 -1.92
C ASN A 296 -29.94 -2.27 -2.60
N ARG A 297 -30.19 -3.56 -2.91
CA ARG A 297 -31.48 -4.03 -3.46
C ARG A 297 -32.35 -4.69 -2.40
N LYS A 298 -33.55 -4.15 -2.19
CA LYS A 298 -34.57 -4.77 -1.33
C LYS A 298 -35.23 -5.94 -2.07
N LEU A 299 -35.12 -7.16 -1.54
CA LEU A 299 -35.74 -8.38 -2.06
C LEU A 299 -36.82 -8.89 -1.09
N GLY A 300 -37.75 -7.99 -0.73
CA GLY A 300 -38.79 -8.29 0.24
C GLY A 300 -38.25 -8.31 1.68
N PRO A 301 -38.34 -9.43 2.43
CA PRO A 301 -37.85 -9.49 3.81
C PRO A 301 -36.32 -9.63 3.91
N VAL A 302 -35.66 -10.00 2.82
CA VAL A 302 -34.20 -10.11 2.73
C VAL A 302 -33.69 -8.95 1.88
N ASP A 303 -32.65 -8.28 2.35
CA ASP A 303 -31.96 -7.24 1.61
C ASP A 303 -30.73 -7.83 0.92
N LEU A 304 -30.63 -7.71 -0.40
CA LEU A 304 -29.38 -7.92 -1.11
C LEU A 304 -28.56 -6.65 -1.00
N ARG A 305 -27.60 -6.63 -0.09
CA ARG A 305 -26.79 -5.46 0.17
C ARG A 305 -25.70 -5.28 -0.86
N LYS A 306 -25.03 -6.38 -1.21
CA LYS A 306 -23.96 -6.39 -2.22
C LYS A 306 -23.99 -7.70 -3.00
N LEU A 307 -23.75 -7.61 -4.30
CA LEU A 307 -23.49 -8.74 -5.18
C LEU A 307 -22.36 -8.32 -6.12
N TYR A 308 -21.26 -9.05 -6.10
CA TYR A 308 -20.13 -8.83 -7.00
C TYR A 308 -19.85 -10.08 -7.83
N LEU A 309 -19.66 -9.85 -9.13
CA LEU A 309 -19.28 -10.85 -10.12
C LEU A 309 -17.93 -10.45 -10.73
N GLY A 310 -17.07 -11.44 -10.98
CA GLY A 310 -15.70 -11.20 -11.45
C GLY A 310 -14.73 -11.09 -10.28
N ASN A 311 -13.87 -10.08 -10.29
CA ASN A 311 -12.85 -9.89 -9.26
C ASN A 311 -13.38 -9.17 -8.02
N TYR A 312 -13.27 -9.81 -6.86
CA TYR A 312 -13.78 -9.24 -5.61
C TYR A 312 -12.82 -9.44 -4.44
N THR A 313 -12.95 -8.59 -3.43
CA THR A 313 -12.22 -8.67 -2.17
C THR A 313 -13.18 -8.85 -1.01
N ILE A 314 -12.77 -9.71 -0.08
CA ILE A 314 -13.45 -9.98 1.18
C ILE A 314 -12.46 -9.94 2.33
N ALA A 315 -12.95 -9.46 3.47
CA ALA A 315 -12.20 -9.45 4.71
C ALA A 315 -13.14 -9.41 5.91
N PHE A 316 -12.88 -10.27 6.90
CA PHE A 316 -13.73 -10.41 8.08
C PHE A 316 -12.91 -10.32 9.38
N GLY A 317 -13.56 -9.84 10.44
CA GLY A 317 -12.98 -9.79 11.79
C GLY A 317 -11.63 -9.07 11.88
N GLN A 318 -10.68 -9.73 12.54
CA GLN A 318 -9.28 -9.31 12.69
C GLN A 318 -8.37 -9.87 11.58
N GLY A 319 -8.93 -10.44 10.51
CA GLY A 319 -8.20 -11.03 9.39
C GLY A 319 -7.48 -12.32 9.75
N VAL A 320 -7.93 -13.06 10.78
CA VAL A 320 -7.32 -14.35 11.15
C VAL A 320 -7.80 -15.45 10.20
N VAL A 321 -9.10 -15.50 9.89
CA VAL A 321 -9.66 -16.50 8.97
C VAL A 321 -9.54 -16.07 7.51
N MET A 322 -9.93 -14.83 7.18
CA MET A 322 -10.09 -14.43 5.77
C MET A 322 -9.80 -12.94 5.55
N GLU A 323 -8.79 -12.67 4.72
CA GLU A 323 -8.56 -11.43 3.99
C GLU A 323 -7.77 -11.74 2.71
N ASN A 324 -8.37 -11.54 1.54
CA ASN A 324 -7.81 -11.99 0.26
C ASN A 324 -6.94 -10.92 -0.44
N THR A 325 -5.76 -10.66 0.11
CA THR A 325 -4.81 -9.69 -0.47
C THR A 325 -3.37 -10.22 -0.46
N ASP A 326 -2.53 -9.71 -1.35
CA ASP A 326 -1.10 -10.06 -1.42
C ASP A 326 -0.22 -9.16 -0.53
N PHE A 327 -0.82 -8.16 0.14
CA PHE A 327 -0.04 -7.17 0.87
C PHE A 327 0.12 -7.54 2.35
N PHE A 328 1.37 -7.65 2.80
CA PHE A 328 1.67 -7.59 4.22
C PHE A 328 1.67 -6.15 4.74
N THR A 329 1.25 -5.95 5.99
CA THR A 329 1.42 -4.66 6.67
C THR A 329 1.84 -4.92 8.12
N PRO A 330 3.07 -4.57 8.52
CA PRO A 330 3.54 -4.81 9.87
C PRO A 330 2.63 -4.14 10.90
N ARG A 331 2.19 -4.90 11.90
CA ARG A 331 1.37 -4.48 13.05
C ARG A 331 0.04 -3.85 12.57
N LYS A 332 -0.64 -4.48 11.61
CA LYS A 332 -1.98 -4.12 11.12
C LYS A 332 -3.02 -4.39 12.20
N SER A 333 -3.35 -3.38 12.99
CA SER A 333 -4.28 -3.52 14.12
C SER A 333 -5.76 -3.35 13.76
N GLY A 334 -6.09 -2.84 12.58
CA GLY A 334 -7.46 -2.46 12.22
C GLY A 334 -7.87 -1.05 12.72
N PHE A 335 -7.01 -0.36 13.47
CA PHE A 335 -7.28 0.99 14.02
C PHE A 335 -6.39 2.07 13.39
N GLY A 336 -6.84 3.33 13.49
CA GLY A 336 -6.07 4.50 13.05
C GLY A 336 -5.78 4.50 11.55
N PHE A 337 -4.51 4.62 11.15
CA PHE A 337 -4.08 4.57 9.75
C PHE A 337 -3.92 3.15 9.19
N ARG A 338 -4.04 2.12 10.04
CA ARG A 338 -3.86 0.71 9.67
C ARG A 338 -5.19 -0.01 9.68
N LYS A 339 -6.17 0.60 9.02
CA LYS A 339 -7.49 0.03 8.86
C LYS A 339 -7.44 -1.23 8.01
N ARG A 340 -8.48 -2.04 8.16
CA ARG A 340 -8.78 -3.19 7.33
C ARG A 340 -10.11 -2.88 6.65
N TYR A 341 -10.20 -3.13 5.35
CA TYR A 341 -11.49 -3.18 4.69
C TYR A 341 -12.31 -4.31 5.31
N LEU A 342 -13.55 -4.08 5.75
CA LEU A 342 -14.41 -5.13 6.29
C LEU A 342 -15.63 -5.33 5.38
N GLY A 343 -15.95 -6.59 5.08
CA GLY A 343 -17.07 -6.96 4.21
C GLY A 343 -16.62 -7.27 2.78
N LEU A 344 -17.46 -6.93 1.80
CA LEU A 344 -17.33 -7.27 0.38
C LEU A 344 -17.21 -6.02 -0.51
N ALA A 345 -16.23 -6.00 -1.42
CA ALA A 345 -16.09 -5.00 -2.49
C ALA A 345 -15.55 -5.62 -3.79
N GLY A 346 -15.64 -4.88 -4.90
CA GLY A 346 -14.93 -5.21 -6.14
C GLY A 346 -13.41 -5.03 -5.97
N ASP A 347 -12.61 -5.88 -6.61
CA ASP A 347 -11.15 -5.84 -6.53
C ASP A 347 -10.52 -5.31 -7.83
N ASN A 348 -9.93 -4.12 -7.74
CA ASN A 348 -9.06 -3.55 -8.78
C ASN A 348 -7.61 -3.36 -8.31
N SER A 349 -7.25 -3.87 -7.14
CA SER A 349 -5.90 -3.76 -6.57
C SER A 349 -4.87 -4.53 -7.41
N ARG A 350 -3.60 -4.37 -7.05
CA ARG A 350 -2.47 -5.11 -7.65
C ARG A 350 -2.33 -6.54 -7.10
N THR A 351 -3.21 -7.02 -6.22
CA THR A 351 -3.20 -8.42 -5.74
C THR A 351 -3.31 -9.40 -6.93
N ARG A 352 -2.43 -10.38 -7.06
CA ARG A 352 -2.46 -11.39 -8.13
C ARG A 352 -2.61 -12.81 -7.59
N GLU A 353 -1.89 -13.16 -6.54
CA GLU A 353 -1.81 -14.52 -6.02
C GLU A 353 -3.06 -14.88 -5.22
N PHE A 354 -3.50 -14.05 -4.27
CA PHE A 354 -4.69 -14.29 -3.45
C PHE A 354 -5.94 -13.54 -3.93
N LYS A 355 -5.97 -13.14 -5.21
CA LYS A 355 -7.19 -12.54 -5.80
C LYS A 355 -8.32 -13.57 -5.82
N PHE A 356 -9.57 -13.11 -5.80
CA PHE A 356 -10.71 -13.96 -6.11
C PHE A 356 -11.36 -13.57 -7.43
N THR A 357 -11.61 -14.56 -8.28
CA THR A 357 -12.39 -14.45 -9.51
C THR A 357 -13.59 -15.38 -9.43
N GLY A 358 -14.80 -14.82 -9.28
CA GLY A 358 -16.01 -15.62 -9.12
C GLY A 358 -17.22 -14.77 -8.77
N ALA A 359 -17.96 -15.19 -7.74
CA ALA A 359 -19.15 -14.47 -7.26
C ALA A 359 -19.18 -14.40 -5.73
N ALA A 360 -19.60 -13.26 -5.22
CA ALA A 360 -19.85 -13.08 -3.80
C ALA A 360 -21.08 -12.20 -3.55
N ALA A 361 -21.82 -12.50 -2.48
CA ALA A 361 -23.02 -11.78 -2.11
C ALA A 361 -23.08 -11.53 -0.59
N GLU A 362 -23.61 -10.37 -0.20
CA GLU A 362 -23.99 -10.02 1.16
C GLU A 362 -25.52 -9.91 1.24
N LEU A 363 -26.11 -10.76 2.08
CA LEU A 363 -27.54 -10.81 2.36
C LEU A 363 -27.81 -10.34 3.78
N GLY A 364 -28.79 -9.45 3.96
CA GLY A 364 -29.26 -8.99 5.26
C GLY A 364 -30.66 -9.51 5.56
N TYR A 365 -30.89 -10.01 6.77
CA TYR A 365 -32.22 -10.31 7.30
C TYR A 365 -32.31 -9.86 8.76
N LYS A 366 -32.96 -8.71 9.00
CA LYS A 366 -33.01 -8.06 10.33
C LYS A 366 -31.57 -7.90 10.89
N ASN A 367 -31.28 -8.52 12.02
CA ASN A 367 -29.98 -8.47 12.70
C ASN A 367 -28.98 -9.51 12.18
N ALA A 368 -29.37 -10.36 11.24
CA ALA A 368 -28.52 -11.38 10.66
C ALA A 368 -27.93 -10.90 9.32
N HIS A 369 -26.66 -11.20 9.11
CA HIS A 369 -25.91 -10.89 7.90
C HIS A 369 -25.26 -12.18 7.41
N LEU A 370 -25.39 -12.47 6.13
CA LEU A 370 -24.81 -13.66 5.51
C LEU A 370 -24.03 -13.27 4.28
N PHE A 371 -22.73 -13.50 4.32
CA PHE A 371 -21.83 -13.40 3.19
C PHE A 371 -21.64 -14.80 2.60
N LEU A 372 -21.85 -14.93 1.30
CA LEU A 372 -21.58 -16.13 0.53
C LEU A 372 -20.55 -15.78 -0.53
N PHE A 373 -19.52 -16.61 -0.71
CA PHE A 373 -18.48 -16.35 -1.68
C PHE A 373 -17.94 -17.63 -2.30
N GLY A 374 -17.57 -17.54 -3.57
CA GLY A 374 -16.93 -18.62 -4.31
C GLY A 374 -16.06 -18.09 -5.45
N ALA A 375 -14.88 -18.66 -5.60
CA ALA A 375 -13.87 -18.26 -6.58
C ALA A 375 -13.18 -19.47 -7.19
N PHE A 376 -12.77 -19.35 -8.45
CA PHE A 376 -11.96 -20.35 -9.13
C PHE A 376 -10.81 -19.68 -9.85
N ASP A 377 -9.59 -19.89 -9.35
CA ASP A 377 -8.41 -19.14 -9.77
C ASP A 377 -7.22 -20.07 -10.07
N LYS A 378 -6.26 -19.54 -10.84
CA LYS A 378 -4.94 -20.16 -11.00
C LYS A 378 -3.97 -19.48 -10.04
N ARG A 379 -3.19 -20.29 -9.32
CA ARG A 379 -2.23 -19.88 -8.31
C ARG A 379 -0.80 -20.14 -8.77
N ASP A 380 0.10 -19.26 -8.37
CA ASP A 380 1.52 -19.42 -8.53
C ASP A 380 2.04 -20.29 -7.37
N ALA A 381 2.68 -21.39 -7.71
CA ALA A 381 3.15 -22.36 -6.73
C ALA A 381 4.41 -23.06 -7.22
N ILE A 382 5.36 -23.28 -6.31
CA ILE A 382 6.56 -24.06 -6.60
C ILE A 382 6.17 -25.55 -6.61
N LEU A 383 6.47 -26.25 -7.69
CA LEU A 383 6.23 -27.69 -7.80
C LEU A 383 7.45 -28.49 -7.31
N ASN A 384 7.24 -29.65 -6.69
CA ASN A 384 8.34 -30.55 -6.35
C ASN A 384 8.86 -31.22 -7.62
N ARG A 385 10.18 -31.37 -7.72
CA ARG A 385 10.82 -32.07 -8.84
C ARG A 385 10.58 -33.56 -8.76
N THR A 386 10.46 -34.08 -7.54
CA THR A 386 10.14 -35.48 -7.29
C THR A 386 8.62 -35.71 -7.41
N PRO A 387 8.15 -36.51 -8.38
CA PRO A 387 6.75 -36.90 -8.43
C PRO A 387 6.41 -37.88 -7.30
N ILE A 388 5.14 -37.89 -6.91
CA ILE A 388 4.58 -38.90 -6.00
C ILE A 388 3.53 -39.73 -6.72
N LEU A 389 3.33 -40.96 -6.26
CA LEU A 389 2.18 -41.76 -6.69
C LEU A 389 0.94 -41.31 -5.91
N PHE A 390 -0.04 -40.75 -6.60
CA PHE A 390 -1.30 -40.31 -6.00
C PHE A 390 -2.46 -40.90 -6.83
N ASP A 391 -3.31 -41.70 -6.18
CA ASP A 391 -4.37 -42.48 -6.83
C ASP A 391 -3.89 -43.34 -8.01
N GLY A 392 -2.66 -43.85 -7.93
CA GLY A 392 -2.05 -44.69 -8.96
C GLY A 392 -1.43 -43.93 -10.14
N GLU A 393 -1.43 -42.60 -10.12
CA GLU A 393 -0.80 -41.74 -11.13
C GLU A 393 0.42 -41.00 -10.56
N GLU A 394 1.47 -40.85 -11.36
CA GLU A 394 2.61 -40.00 -11.00
C GLU A 394 2.25 -38.52 -11.17
N ILE A 395 2.28 -37.77 -10.08
CA ILE A 395 1.92 -36.36 -10.05
C ILE A 395 3.00 -35.59 -9.28
N HIS A 396 3.45 -34.48 -9.85
CA HIS A 396 4.27 -33.51 -9.14
C HIS A 396 3.39 -32.71 -8.15
N PRO A 397 3.57 -32.90 -6.83
CA PRO A 397 2.84 -32.11 -5.85
C PRO A 397 3.35 -30.66 -5.87
N PHE A 398 2.57 -29.75 -5.29
CA PHE A 398 3.05 -28.39 -5.06
C PHE A 398 3.55 -28.24 -3.62
N ASN A 399 4.60 -27.43 -3.45
CA ASN A 399 5.32 -27.25 -2.20
C ASN A 399 4.72 -26.09 -1.39
N GLN A 400 4.80 -24.89 -1.97
CA GLN A 400 4.36 -23.63 -1.39
C GLN A 400 3.66 -22.81 -2.48
N LEU A 401 2.64 -22.07 -2.08
CA LEU A 401 2.15 -20.93 -2.87
C LEU A 401 3.18 -19.80 -2.78
N ILE A 402 3.34 -19.02 -3.84
CA ILE A 402 4.33 -17.95 -3.90
C ILE A 402 3.73 -16.69 -4.50
N VAL A 403 3.90 -15.55 -3.81
CA VAL A 403 3.51 -14.25 -4.33
C VAL A 403 4.65 -13.72 -5.19
N LEU A 404 4.47 -13.78 -6.50
CA LEU A 404 5.47 -13.32 -7.46
C LEU A 404 5.29 -11.83 -7.76
N ASP A 405 6.36 -11.04 -7.57
CA ASP A 405 6.44 -9.66 -8.01
C ASP A 405 6.72 -9.55 -9.51
N GLN A 406 7.57 -10.43 -10.05
CA GLN A 406 7.74 -10.62 -11.50
C GLN A 406 7.24 -12.03 -11.86
N ARG A 407 6.14 -12.10 -12.61
CA ARG A 407 5.51 -13.38 -12.97
C ARG A 407 6.16 -14.01 -14.21
N PHE A 408 7.41 -14.44 -14.07
CA PHE A 408 8.06 -15.31 -15.05
C PHE A 408 7.40 -16.69 -15.09
N GLU A 409 7.61 -17.45 -16.16
CA GLU A 409 7.08 -18.82 -16.23
C GLU A 409 7.86 -19.82 -15.37
N TYR A 410 9.17 -19.59 -15.22
CA TYR A 410 10.08 -20.37 -14.40
C TYR A 410 10.96 -19.42 -13.57
N ALA A 411 11.55 -19.93 -12.50
CA ALA A 411 12.63 -19.23 -11.83
C ALA A 411 13.84 -19.10 -12.79
N PRO A 412 14.50 -17.93 -12.88
CA PRO A 412 15.52 -17.68 -13.91
C PRO A 412 16.78 -18.56 -13.83
N LEU A 413 17.17 -19.02 -12.65
CA LEU A 413 18.36 -19.84 -12.39
C LEU A 413 18.00 -21.32 -12.12
N ASP A 414 16.74 -21.66 -11.83
CA ASP A 414 16.32 -23.06 -11.68
C ASP A 414 16.17 -23.79 -13.03
N SER A 415 17.31 -24.24 -13.56
CA SER A 415 17.38 -25.09 -14.75
C SER A 415 16.70 -26.45 -14.57
N SER A 416 16.63 -26.97 -13.34
CA SER A 416 16.11 -28.31 -13.07
C SER A 416 14.59 -28.39 -13.28
N ARG A 417 13.82 -27.46 -12.73
CA ARG A 417 12.37 -27.35 -12.97
C ARG A 417 12.06 -26.92 -14.39
N ARG A 418 12.87 -26.04 -14.98
CA ARG A 418 12.73 -25.62 -16.38
C ARG A 418 12.82 -26.82 -17.33
N ASN A 419 13.85 -27.65 -17.18
CA ASN A 419 14.06 -28.84 -18.00
C ASN A 419 12.97 -29.91 -17.78
N ALA A 420 12.42 -29.98 -16.56
CA ALA A 420 11.31 -30.87 -16.24
C ALA A 420 9.92 -30.35 -16.67
N GLY A 421 9.83 -29.12 -17.21
CA GLY A 421 8.54 -28.53 -17.59
C GLY A 421 7.63 -28.26 -16.38
N LEU A 422 8.22 -27.85 -15.25
CA LEU A 422 7.52 -27.56 -13.99
C LEU A 422 7.46 -26.05 -13.73
N PRO A 423 6.57 -25.29 -14.40
CA PRO A 423 6.46 -23.86 -14.19
C PRO A 423 5.93 -23.56 -12.78
N TRP A 424 6.33 -22.44 -12.22
CA TRP A 424 5.77 -21.93 -10.95
C TRP A 424 4.56 -21.02 -11.15
N ARG A 425 4.32 -20.52 -12.37
CA ARG A 425 3.29 -19.53 -12.69
C ARG A 425 2.02 -20.24 -13.10
N SER A 426 0.92 -19.94 -12.42
CA SER A 426 -0.40 -20.51 -12.69
C SER A 426 -0.38 -22.04 -12.74
N SER A 427 0.45 -22.66 -11.89
CA SER A 427 0.79 -24.09 -11.90
C SER A 427 -0.21 -24.94 -11.11
N VAL A 428 -0.96 -24.31 -10.22
CA VAL A 428 -2.04 -24.88 -9.40
C VAL A 428 -3.35 -24.18 -9.73
N LYS A 429 -4.46 -24.92 -9.76
CA LYS A 429 -5.82 -24.38 -9.79
C LYS A 429 -6.41 -24.50 -8.39
N GLU A 430 -7.16 -23.51 -7.96
CA GLU A 430 -7.85 -23.50 -6.67
C GLU A 430 -9.34 -23.24 -6.88
N LEU A 431 -10.19 -24.11 -6.30
CA LEU A 431 -11.58 -23.81 -6.03
C LEU A 431 -11.71 -23.38 -4.57
N MET A 432 -12.16 -22.16 -4.34
CA MET A 432 -12.44 -21.60 -3.02
C MET A 432 -13.95 -21.35 -2.89
N TYR A 433 -14.55 -21.78 -1.79
CA TYR A 433 -15.90 -21.36 -1.41
C TYR A 433 -16.06 -21.31 0.10
N GLY A 434 -16.99 -20.47 0.58
CA GLY A 434 -17.22 -20.32 1.99
C GLY A 434 -18.38 -19.39 2.31
N PHE A 435 -18.55 -19.16 3.61
CA PHE A 435 -19.52 -18.19 4.12
C PHE A 435 -18.97 -17.46 5.35
N HIS A 436 -19.52 -16.27 5.58
CA HIS A 436 -19.43 -15.57 6.85
C HIS A 436 -20.83 -15.20 7.32
N GLY A 437 -21.25 -15.75 8.44
CA GLY A 437 -22.52 -15.41 9.08
C GLY A 437 -22.27 -14.54 10.30
N ALA A 438 -22.89 -13.37 10.37
CA ALA A 438 -22.81 -12.46 11.50
C ALA A 438 -24.20 -12.15 12.07
N TYR A 439 -24.26 -11.93 13.38
CA TYR A 439 -25.50 -11.59 14.09
C TYR A 439 -25.26 -10.45 15.07
N ASP A 440 -26.07 -9.40 14.95
CA ASP A 440 -26.05 -8.24 15.83
C ASP A 440 -26.92 -8.51 17.06
N LEU A 441 -26.29 -8.72 18.22
CA LEU A 441 -26.98 -8.96 19.50
C LEU A 441 -27.61 -7.66 20.03
N PHE A 442 -26.84 -6.57 19.98
CA PHE A 442 -27.22 -5.21 20.37
C PHE A 442 -26.52 -4.23 19.41
N PRO A 443 -26.91 -2.95 19.37
CA PRO A 443 -26.18 -1.94 18.62
C PRO A 443 -24.67 -2.02 18.90
N ALA A 444 -23.87 -2.10 17.84
CA ALA A 444 -22.41 -2.23 17.90
C ALA A 444 -21.85 -3.47 18.64
N THR A 445 -22.65 -4.50 18.89
CA THR A 445 -22.21 -5.79 19.43
C THR A 445 -22.59 -6.92 18.47
N GLN A 446 -21.57 -7.57 17.89
CA GLN A 446 -21.71 -8.57 16.84
C GLN A 446 -20.90 -9.82 17.16
N ILE A 447 -21.51 -10.97 16.87
CA ILE A 447 -20.82 -12.26 16.78
C ILE A 447 -20.81 -12.71 15.33
N GLY A 448 -19.72 -13.35 14.91
CA GLY A 448 -19.57 -13.87 13.57
C GLY A 448 -18.94 -15.25 13.56
N LEU A 449 -19.32 -16.04 12.56
CA LEU A 449 -18.77 -17.34 12.22
C LEU A 449 -18.32 -17.29 10.77
N THR A 450 -17.07 -17.64 10.51
CA THR A 450 -16.50 -17.73 9.17
C THR A 450 -16.06 -19.16 8.93
N TYR A 451 -16.36 -19.68 7.73
CA TYR A 451 -15.85 -20.95 7.25
C TYR A 451 -15.49 -20.81 5.77
N TYR A 452 -14.39 -21.45 5.37
CA TYR A 452 -14.10 -21.66 3.96
C TYR A 452 -13.41 -23.00 3.73
N GLU A 453 -13.52 -23.48 2.49
CA GLU A 453 -12.71 -24.56 1.94
C GLU A 453 -11.99 -24.09 0.68
N SER A 454 -10.70 -24.40 0.62
CA SER A 454 -9.80 -24.12 -0.50
C SER A 454 -9.29 -25.46 -1.01
N ALA A 455 -9.76 -25.90 -2.17
CA ALA A 455 -9.40 -27.16 -2.80
C ALA A 455 -8.43 -26.91 -3.98
N TYR A 456 -7.47 -27.82 -4.20
CA TYR A 456 -6.42 -27.70 -5.21
C TYR A 456 -6.36 -28.92 -6.13
N ASN A 457 -6.01 -28.72 -7.41
CA ASN A 457 -5.87 -29.82 -8.39
C ASN A 457 -4.60 -30.67 -8.25
N ARG A 458 -3.77 -30.40 -7.24
CA ARG A 458 -2.51 -31.10 -6.98
C ARG A 458 -2.42 -31.47 -5.50
N PRO A 459 -1.72 -32.56 -5.13
CA PRO A 459 -1.38 -32.82 -3.75
C PRO A 459 -0.44 -31.74 -3.21
N LEU A 460 -0.58 -31.42 -1.93
CA LEU A 460 0.24 -30.42 -1.24
C LEU A 460 1.33 -31.13 -0.41
N ARG A 461 2.61 -30.89 -0.74
CA ARG A 461 3.76 -31.52 -0.10
C ARG A 461 4.88 -30.50 0.14
N PRO A 462 4.84 -29.77 1.28
CA PRO A 462 5.92 -28.90 1.69
C PRO A 462 7.20 -29.69 1.95
N GLU A 463 8.21 -29.52 1.11
CA GLU A 463 9.50 -30.21 1.23
C GLU A 463 10.63 -29.20 1.08
N ILE A 464 11.35 -28.93 2.18
CA ILE A 464 12.37 -27.88 2.23
C ILE A 464 13.52 -28.11 1.23
N LEU A 465 13.91 -29.37 1.01
CA LEU A 465 15.00 -29.76 0.11
C LEU A 465 14.65 -29.64 -1.39
N GLU A 466 13.38 -29.43 -1.72
CA GLU A 466 12.98 -29.11 -3.09
C GLU A 466 13.29 -27.64 -3.42
N ILE A 467 13.45 -26.76 -2.42
CA ILE A 467 13.69 -25.32 -2.60
C ILE A 467 15.13 -24.93 -2.23
N VAL A 468 15.67 -25.54 -1.17
CA VAL A 468 17.03 -25.30 -0.67
C VAL A 468 18.05 -26.03 -1.54
N ASN A 469 19.23 -25.43 -1.73
CA ASN A 469 20.33 -26.09 -2.42
C ASN A 469 20.82 -27.29 -1.60
N GLY A 470 21.06 -28.43 -2.25
CA GLY A 470 21.45 -29.67 -1.58
C GLY A 470 22.75 -29.55 -0.76
N SER A 471 23.67 -28.67 -1.16
CA SER A 471 24.89 -28.33 -0.41
C SER A 471 24.62 -27.69 0.95
N ASP A 472 23.49 -27.00 1.07
CA ASP A 472 23.16 -26.14 2.21
C ASP A 472 22.13 -26.78 3.14
N ALA A 473 21.78 -28.04 2.91
CA ALA A 473 20.90 -28.81 3.80
C ALA A 473 21.39 -28.86 5.26
N GLY A 474 22.69 -28.70 5.49
CA GLY A 474 23.28 -28.62 6.84
C GLY A 474 23.04 -27.29 7.57
N GLN A 475 22.53 -26.26 6.90
CA GLN A 475 22.20 -24.96 7.48
C GLN A 475 20.79 -24.89 8.07
N ILE A 476 19.97 -25.91 7.81
CA ILE A 476 18.61 -26.01 8.34
C ILE A 476 18.67 -26.14 9.86
N GLY A 477 17.94 -25.28 10.55
CA GLY A 477 17.95 -25.13 12.00
C GLY A 477 16.56 -25.15 12.65
N LEU A 478 16.54 -24.83 13.94
CA LEU A 478 15.27 -24.74 14.71
C LEU A 478 14.34 -23.65 14.18
N THR A 479 14.90 -22.61 13.56
CA THR A 479 14.13 -21.53 12.94
C THR A 479 13.22 -22.02 11.82
N ASP A 480 13.58 -23.12 11.15
CA ASP A 480 12.87 -23.74 10.03
C ASP A 480 11.67 -24.61 10.45
N ASN A 481 11.42 -24.74 11.75
CA ASN A 481 10.20 -25.39 12.26
C ASN A 481 8.92 -24.83 11.65
N GLU A 482 8.91 -23.55 11.25
CA GLU A 482 7.79 -22.92 10.56
C GLU A 482 7.54 -23.49 9.15
N ILE A 483 8.59 -23.96 8.47
CA ILE A 483 8.52 -24.66 7.18
C ILE A 483 8.10 -26.12 7.40
N TYR A 484 8.70 -26.81 8.37
CA TYR A 484 8.38 -28.21 8.68
C TYR A 484 6.94 -28.44 9.13
N ASN A 485 6.33 -27.44 9.77
CA ASN A 485 4.93 -27.48 10.19
C ASN A 485 3.99 -26.80 9.18
N ALA A 486 4.47 -26.44 7.98
CA ALA A 486 3.58 -25.99 6.91
C ALA A 486 2.53 -27.09 6.62
N TYR A 487 1.30 -26.67 6.34
CA TYR A 487 0.22 -27.62 6.15
C TYR A 487 0.42 -28.39 4.85
N GLY A 488 0.18 -29.69 4.88
CA GLY A 488 0.39 -30.57 3.75
C GLY A 488 0.50 -32.03 4.14
N GLY A 489 0.95 -32.86 3.20
CA GLY A 489 1.01 -34.31 3.37
C GLY A 489 -0.37 -34.97 3.32
N PRO A 490 -0.48 -36.22 3.78
CA PRO A 490 -1.72 -37.00 3.73
C PRO A 490 -2.93 -36.34 4.41
N VAL A 491 -2.68 -35.46 5.39
CA VAL A 491 -3.72 -34.69 6.09
C VAL A 491 -4.47 -33.73 5.14
N SER A 492 -3.77 -33.21 4.13
CA SER A 492 -4.36 -32.31 3.14
C SER A 492 -5.09 -33.04 2.02
N ASP A 493 -4.90 -34.34 1.88
CA ASP A 493 -5.39 -35.10 0.74
C ASP A 493 -6.89 -35.38 0.84
N GLY A 494 -7.57 -35.28 -0.29
CA GLY A 494 -8.92 -35.80 -0.44
C GLY A 494 -9.72 -35.12 -1.54
N SER A 495 -10.98 -35.52 -1.63
CA SER A 495 -11.89 -35.13 -2.70
C SER A 495 -12.77 -33.94 -2.32
N ASN A 496 -13.11 -33.11 -3.30
CA ASN A 496 -14.07 -32.03 -3.14
C ASN A 496 -15.43 -32.37 -3.81
N PRO A 497 -16.58 -32.07 -3.18
CA PRO A 497 -17.89 -32.40 -3.71
C PRO A 497 -18.32 -31.57 -4.94
N PHE A 498 -17.71 -30.39 -5.15
CA PHE A 498 -18.03 -29.46 -6.23
C PHE A 498 -17.00 -29.49 -7.37
N TRP A 499 -15.85 -30.12 -7.17
CA TRP A 499 -14.77 -30.20 -8.15
C TRP A 499 -14.02 -31.53 -8.09
N SER A 500 -14.23 -32.37 -9.10
CA SER A 500 -13.66 -33.72 -9.21
C SER A 500 -12.15 -33.77 -9.35
N ASP A 501 -11.51 -32.71 -9.87
CA ASP A 501 -10.05 -32.71 -10.06
C ASP A 501 -9.29 -32.35 -8.77
N ALA A 502 -10.01 -32.01 -7.69
CA ALA A 502 -9.41 -31.69 -6.41
C ALA A 502 -8.68 -32.90 -5.82
N LYS A 503 -7.41 -32.71 -5.44
CA LYS A 503 -6.54 -33.72 -4.84
C LYS A 503 -6.14 -33.38 -3.41
N SER A 504 -6.13 -32.09 -3.06
CA SER A 504 -5.88 -31.63 -1.69
C SER A 504 -6.76 -30.43 -1.33
N PHE A 505 -6.92 -30.15 -0.04
CA PHE A 505 -7.69 -29.01 0.44
C PHE A 505 -7.19 -28.46 1.78
N ARG A 506 -7.51 -27.18 2.03
CA ARG A 506 -7.40 -26.50 3.33
C ARG A 506 -8.79 -26.06 3.77
N ARG A 507 -9.18 -26.37 5.00
CA ARG A 507 -10.42 -25.89 5.62
C ARG A 507 -10.10 -25.07 6.85
N VAL A 508 -10.63 -23.86 6.93
CA VAL A 508 -10.47 -23.00 8.09
C VAL A 508 -11.83 -22.53 8.54
N TYR A 509 -12.04 -22.57 9.84
CA TYR A 509 -13.22 -22.02 10.49
C TYR A 509 -12.82 -21.19 11.69
N GLY A 510 -13.61 -20.16 11.98
CA GLY A 510 -13.32 -19.28 13.10
C GLY A 510 -14.51 -18.46 13.56
N LEU A 511 -14.39 -17.96 14.78
CA LEU A 511 -15.37 -17.12 15.44
C LEU A 511 -14.77 -15.73 15.67
N ASN A 512 -15.53 -14.69 15.34
CA ASN A 512 -15.18 -13.32 15.67
C ASN A 512 -16.25 -12.70 16.58
N LEU A 513 -15.79 -11.84 17.48
CA LEU A 513 -16.62 -11.09 18.40
C LEU A 513 -16.18 -9.62 18.34
N GLN A 514 -17.16 -8.74 18.32
CA GLN A 514 -16.96 -7.30 18.50
C GLN A 514 -18.03 -6.78 19.46
N SER A 515 -17.63 -5.99 20.45
CA SER A 515 -18.55 -5.28 21.32
C SER A 515 -18.00 -3.89 21.61
N ILE A 516 -18.81 -2.87 21.36
CA ILE A 516 -18.50 -1.50 21.72
C ILE A 516 -19.53 -1.04 22.76
N TYR A 517 -19.01 -0.56 23.88
CA TYR A 517 -19.80 0.04 24.93
C TYR A 517 -19.18 1.39 25.30
N GLU A 518 -19.95 2.47 25.12
CA GLU A 518 -19.50 3.85 25.31
C GLU A 518 -18.17 4.12 24.61
N ASN A 519 -17.10 4.35 25.38
CA ASN A 519 -15.78 4.72 24.91
C ASN A 519 -14.80 3.54 24.82
N VAL A 520 -15.29 2.30 24.96
CA VAL A 520 -14.50 1.07 24.98
C VAL A 520 -14.94 0.14 23.86
N ALA A 521 -13.99 -0.33 23.06
CA ALA A 521 -14.20 -1.35 22.03
C ALA A 521 -13.40 -2.61 22.37
N LEU A 522 -14.06 -3.75 22.37
CA LEU A 522 -13.50 -5.09 22.53
C LEU A 522 -13.68 -5.85 21.22
N GLN A 523 -12.61 -6.47 20.72
CA GLN A 523 -12.65 -7.30 19.53
C GLN A 523 -11.84 -8.57 19.76
N ALA A 524 -12.31 -9.71 19.25
CA ALA A 524 -11.57 -10.95 19.28
C ALA A 524 -11.87 -11.79 18.03
N GLU A 525 -10.89 -12.58 17.60
CA GLU A 525 -11.06 -13.59 16.56
C GLU A 525 -10.24 -14.82 16.92
N TYR A 526 -10.85 -15.99 16.77
CA TYR A 526 -10.26 -17.31 16.97
C TYR A 526 -10.48 -18.15 15.72
N ALA A 527 -9.46 -18.85 15.25
CA ALA A 527 -9.53 -19.70 14.07
C ALA A 527 -8.83 -21.05 14.30
N GLU A 528 -9.33 -22.09 13.64
CA GLU A 528 -8.74 -23.43 13.58
C GLU A 528 -8.58 -23.86 12.12
N LEU A 529 -7.43 -24.48 11.83
CA LEU A 529 -7.14 -25.14 10.56
C LEU A 529 -7.41 -26.64 10.75
N ASP A 530 -8.33 -27.18 9.95
CA ASP A 530 -8.73 -28.59 10.07
C ASP A 530 -7.62 -29.54 9.62
N THR A 531 -7.23 -30.47 10.50
CA THR A 531 -6.26 -31.55 10.21
C THR A 531 -6.83 -32.94 10.50
N ASP A 532 -8.04 -33.05 11.05
CA ASP A 532 -8.60 -34.30 11.55
C ASP A 532 -9.89 -34.75 10.84
N GLY A 533 -10.30 -34.00 9.80
CA GLY A 533 -11.47 -34.32 9.00
C GLY A 533 -12.80 -33.89 9.64
N GLY A 534 -12.77 -33.19 10.78
CA GLY A 534 -13.95 -32.81 11.54
C GLY A 534 -14.32 -31.34 11.44
N LEU A 535 -15.59 -31.08 11.14
CA LEU A 535 -16.20 -29.74 11.15
C LEU A 535 -16.65 -29.30 12.56
N ALA A 536 -15.76 -29.35 13.56
CA ALA A 536 -16.10 -28.84 14.90
C ALA A 536 -15.02 -27.95 15.49
N LEU A 537 -15.44 -26.77 15.94
CA LEU A 537 -14.64 -25.78 16.66
C LEU A 537 -14.17 -26.28 18.03
N PHE A 538 -13.05 -25.73 18.50
CA PHE A 538 -12.44 -25.95 19.81
C PHE A 538 -11.74 -27.30 19.96
N ARG A 539 -11.22 -27.87 18.86
CA ARG A 539 -10.38 -29.08 18.88
C ARG A 539 -8.90 -28.75 19.04
N LYS A 540 -8.58 -27.95 20.05
CA LYS A 540 -7.23 -27.39 20.30
C LYS A 540 -6.11 -28.42 20.41
N GLU A 541 -6.43 -29.65 20.79
CA GLU A 541 -5.45 -30.74 20.92
C GLU A 541 -5.14 -31.43 19.58
N LYS A 542 -5.95 -31.18 18.54
CA LYS A 542 -5.84 -31.86 17.23
C LYS A 542 -5.56 -30.89 16.09
N ASN A 543 -6.21 -29.74 16.09
CA ASN A 543 -6.17 -28.77 15.00
C ASN A 543 -5.30 -27.57 15.38
N PRO A 544 -4.35 -27.13 14.51
CA PRO A 544 -3.63 -25.89 14.70
C PRO A 544 -4.58 -24.69 14.77
N TRP A 545 -4.26 -23.71 15.61
CA TRP A 545 -5.13 -22.54 15.83
C TRP A 545 -4.39 -21.21 15.88
N ALA A 546 -5.15 -20.13 15.69
CA ALA A 546 -4.71 -18.75 15.81
C ALA A 546 -5.73 -17.91 16.59
N PHE A 547 -5.23 -16.93 17.34
CA PHE A 547 -6.05 -16.02 18.13
C PHE A 547 -5.52 -14.58 18.07
N VAL A 548 -6.44 -13.62 17.96
CA VAL A 548 -6.18 -12.18 18.18
C VAL A 548 -7.29 -11.60 19.04
N GLY A 549 -6.92 -10.84 20.07
CA GLY A 549 -7.85 -10.07 20.89
C GLY A 549 -7.35 -8.65 21.11
N SER A 550 -8.24 -7.67 21.09
CA SER A 550 -7.90 -6.28 21.36
C SER A 550 -8.95 -5.56 22.22
N ALA A 551 -8.46 -4.62 23.02
CA ALA A 551 -9.24 -3.67 23.79
C ALA A 551 -8.76 -2.25 23.45
N TYR A 552 -9.68 -1.37 23.06
CA TYR A 552 -9.39 0.00 22.68
C TYR A 552 -10.27 0.97 23.47
N VAL A 553 -9.63 1.93 24.14
CA VAL A 553 -10.29 2.99 24.91
C VAL A 553 -10.02 4.33 24.25
N GLN A 554 -11.06 5.14 24.05
CA GLN A 554 -10.95 6.43 23.35
C GLN A 554 -11.60 7.59 24.10
N TYR A 555 -10.83 8.64 24.31
CA TYR A 555 -11.27 9.96 24.75
C TYR A 555 -10.68 11.05 23.83
N ASN A 556 -11.16 12.29 23.97
CA ASN A 556 -10.70 13.41 23.12
C ASN A 556 -9.18 13.68 23.22
N SER A 557 -8.60 13.53 24.40
CA SER A 557 -7.17 13.77 24.66
C SER A 557 -6.34 12.50 24.84
N PHE A 558 -6.96 11.33 24.94
CA PHE A 558 -6.26 10.09 25.28
C PHE A 558 -6.86 8.90 24.52
N ASN A 559 -6.02 8.03 23.99
CA ASN A 559 -6.44 6.69 23.62
C ASN A 559 -5.40 5.65 24.07
N LEU A 560 -5.87 4.42 24.25
CA LEU A 560 -5.05 3.26 24.57
C LEU A 560 -5.63 2.04 23.87
N MET A 561 -4.78 1.31 23.16
CA MET A 561 -5.06 0.00 22.60
C MET A 561 -4.14 -1.01 23.26
N ALA A 562 -4.71 -2.11 23.75
CA ALA A 562 -3.99 -3.32 24.11
C ALA A 562 -4.43 -4.44 23.17
N LEU A 563 -3.47 -5.14 22.57
CA LEU A 563 -3.72 -6.25 21.65
C LEU A 563 -2.86 -7.44 22.07
N TYR A 564 -3.48 -8.61 22.13
CA TYR A 564 -2.80 -9.90 22.30
C TYR A 564 -2.99 -10.74 21.06
N ARG A 565 -1.93 -11.47 20.67
CA ARG A 565 -1.95 -12.41 19.56
C ARG A 565 -1.25 -13.70 19.94
N ASN A 566 -1.67 -14.81 19.35
CA ASN A 566 -0.99 -16.09 19.45
C ASN A 566 -1.34 -16.96 18.23
N TYR A 567 -0.33 -17.25 17.41
CA TYR A 567 -0.47 -18.07 16.21
C TYR A 567 0.39 -19.32 16.34
N GLN A 568 -0.22 -20.50 16.30
CA GLN A 568 0.54 -21.74 16.35
C GLN A 568 1.36 -21.95 15.07
N VAL A 569 2.50 -22.62 15.20
CA VAL A 569 3.44 -22.87 14.08
C VAL A 569 2.77 -23.63 12.93
N GLY A 570 1.87 -24.57 13.26
CA GLY A 570 1.13 -25.35 12.27
C GLY A 570 -0.12 -24.66 11.69
N PHE A 571 -0.48 -23.46 12.13
CA PHE A 571 -1.64 -22.74 11.59
C PHE A 571 -1.26 -22.08 10.26
N ASP A 572 -1.30 -22.88 9.19
CA ASP A 572 -0.99 -22.46 7.82
C ASP A 572 -2.24 -22.07 7.02
N ASN A 573 -2.73 -20.86 7.29
CA ASN A 573 -3.83 -20.25 6.55
C ASN A 573 -3.30 -19.21 5.52
N PRO A 574 -3.37 -19.50 4.21
CA PRO A 574 -2.94 -18.56 3.16
C PRO A 574 -3.68 -17.22 3.14
N TYR A 575 -4.87 -17.13 3.73
CA TYR A 575 -5.72 -15.94 3.78
C TYR A 575 -5.63 -15.19 5.12
N GLN A 576 -4.71 -15.56 6.02
CA GLN A 576 -4.48 -14.85 7.27
C GLN A 576 -3.71 -13.54 7.03
N ARG A 577 -4.29 -12.40 7.41
CA ARG A 577 -3.68 -11.04 7.36
C ARG A 577 -3.82 -10.32 8.70
N SER A 578 -3.75 -11.09 9.78
CA SER A 578 -3.88 -10.60 11.14
C SER A 578 -2.61 -9.85 11.58
N PHE A 579 -2.67 -9.25 12.78
CA PHE A 579 -1.57 -8.45 13.30
C PHE A 579 -0.27 -9.29 13.44
N SER A 580 0.83 -8.86 12.83
CA SER A 580 2.17 -9.44 13.08
C SER A 580 3.27 -8.41 12.86
N ASN A 581 4.44 -8.58 13.50
CA ASN A 581 5.61 -7.75 13.19
C ASN A 581 6.27 -8.12 11.87
N TYR A 582 6.28 -9.40 11.50
CA TYR A 582 7.01 -9.91 10.35
C TYR A 582 6.16 -10.90 9.52
N ASN A 583 6.56 -11.02 8.25
CA ASN A 583 6.05 -12.05 7.33
C ASN A 583 6.39 -13.44 7.87
N ARG A 584 5.60 -14.42 7.47
CA ARG A 584 5.91 -15.82 7.66
C ARG A 584 7.26 -16.17 7.02
N PHE A 585 7.97 -17.11 7.63
CA PHE A 585 9.30 -17.57 7.24
C PHE A 585 10.45 -16.61 7.56
N LYS A 586 10.19 -15.53 8.32
CA LYS A 586 11.26 -14.70 8.89
C LYS A 586 12.22 -15.57 9.71
N ARG A 587 13.51 -15.49 9.44
CA ARG A 587 14.65 -16.25 10.00
C ARG A 587 14.73 -17.72 9.63
N THR A 588 13.85 -18.19 8.77
CA THR A 588 14.05 -19.50 8.15
C THR A 588 15.09 -19.39 7.05
N ILE A 589 15.53 -20.53 6.54
CA ILE A 589 16.40 -20.62 5.38
C ILE A 589 15.82 -19.92 4.14
N TYR A 590 14.51 -19.68 4.07
CA TYR A 590 13.88 -18.92 2.98
C TYR A 590 14.18 -17.41 3.03
N GLU A 591 14.68 -16.86 4.15
CA GLU A 591 15.08 -15.43 4.24
C GLU A 591 16.42 -15.14 3.53
N ASP A 592 17.28 -16.15 3.40
CA ASP A 592 18.65 -15.99 2.93
C ASP A 592 18.79 -16.59 1.52
N TYR A 593 18.77 -15.73 0.50
CA TYR A 593 18.71 -16.14 -0.92
C TYR A 593 19.83 -17.10 -1.35
N PHE A 594 21.03 -16.96 -0.78
CA PHE A 594 22.21 -17.75 -1.12
C PHE A 594 22.15 -19.22 -0.67
N TYR A 595 21.16 -19.61 0.16
CA TYR A 595 20.89 -21.02 0.48
C TYR A 595 19.87 -21.67 -0.47
N LEU A 596 19.23 -20.88 -1.32
CA LEU A 596 18.15 -21.34 -2.19
C LEU A 596 18.70 -21.84 -3.52
N GLN A 597 17.94 -22.70 -4.20
CA GLN A 597 18.30 -23.15 -5.55
C GLN A 597 18.25 -22.03 -6.59
N ASP A 598 17.48 -20.97 -6.30
CA ASP A 598 17.31 -19.78 -7.11
C ASP A 598 17.02 -18.60 -6.18
N ASP A 599 17.70 -17.47 -6.37
CA ASP A 599 17.53 -16.26 -5.56
C ASP A 599 16.09 -15.76 -5.55
N PHE A 600 15.33 -16.00 -6.62
CA PHE A 600 13.93 -15.59 -6.69
C PHE A 600 13.03 -16.36 -5.70
N TYR A 601 13.47 -17.49 -5.15
CA TYR A 601 12.74 -18.17 -4.08
C TYR A 601 12.70 -17.38 -2.77
N LEU A 602 13.51 -16.32 -2.63
CA LEU A 602 13.39 -15.36 -1.52
C LEU A 602 11.96 -14.77 -1.42
N GLN A 603 11.23 -14.69 -2.53
CA GLN A 603 9.85 -14.22 -2.57
C GLN A 603 8.88 -15.07 -1.72
N LEU A 604 9.26 -16.29 -1.35
CA LEU A 604 8.55 -17.09 -0.33
C LEU A 604 8.52 -16.40 1.04
N TYR A 605 9.50 -15.54 1.34
CA TYR A 605 9.59 -14.74 2.56
C TYR A 605 9.22 -13.27 2.31
N THR A 606 9.87 -12.58 1.35
CA THR A 606 9.73 -11.11 1.19
C THR A 606 8.31 -10.68 0.83
N ASN A 607 7.64 -11.45 -0.02
CA ASN A 607 6.28 -11.17 -0.49
C ASN A 607 5.22 -12.00 0.21
N ASN A 608 5.60 -12.78 1.23
CA ASN A 608 4.64 -13.59 1.96
C ASN A 608 3.71 -12.71 2.79
N PRO A 609 2.41 -12.70 2.49
CA PRO A 609 1.48 -11.82 3.18
C PRO A 609 0.98 -12.40 4.50
N GLN A 610 1.30 -13.67 4.78
CA GLN A 610 0.92 -14.32 6.03
C GLN A 610 1.80 -13.82 7.19
N PRO A 611 1.24 -13.72 8.41
CA PRO A 611 2.03 -13.43 9.60
C PRO A 611 2.92 -14.61 9.99
N GLN A 612 4.10 -14.34 10.53
CA GLN A 612 4.88 -15.37 11.24
C GLN A 612 4.13 -15.93 12.45
N ALA A 613 4.44 -17.16 12.83
CA ALA A 613 3.96 -17.75 14.06
C ALA A 613 4.55 -17.01 15.28
N GLU A 614 3.74 -16.20 15.95
CA GLU A 614 4.17 -15.40 17.11
C GLU A 614 3.09 -15.29 18.19
N ARG A 615 3.53 -15.07 19.44
CA ARG A 615 2.66 -14.76 20.58
C ARG A 615 3.19 -13.56 21.37
N GLY A 616 2.31 -12.65 21.78
CA GLY A 616 2.76 -11.47 22.51
C GLY A 616 1.73 -10.37 22.67
N TRP A 617 2.14 -9.32 23.38
CA TRP A 617 1.34 -8.14 23.66
C TRP A 617 1.82 -6.94 22.86
N TYR A 618 0.87 -6.17 22.37
CA TYR A 618 1.09 -4.88 21.74
C TYR A 618 0.24 -3.80 22.41
N PHE A 619 0.87 -2.66 22.69
CA PHE A 619 0.24 -1.48 23.26
C PHE A 619 0.48 -0.28 22.34
N ASN A 620 -0.58 0.48 22.09
CA ASN A 620 -0.51 1.75 21.39
C ASN A 620 -1.25 2.80 22.21
N SER A 621 -0.63 3.97 22.44
CA SER A 621 -1.30 5.06 23.13
C SER A 621 -0.94 6.41 22.52
N ARG A 622 -1.92 7.30 22.46
CA ARG A 622 -1.75 8.73 22.18
C ARG A 622 -2.27 9.51 23.36
N TYR A 623 -1.45 10.43 23.87
CA TYR A 623 -1.86 11.39 24.89
C TYR A 623 -1.55 12.83 24.46
N GLN A 624 -2.60 13.64 24.38
CA GLN A 624 -2.52 15.08 24.11
C GLN A 624 -2.54 15.81 25.44
N ILE A 625 -1.35 16.06 26.00
CA ILE A 625 -1.16 16.82 27.25
C ILE A 625 -1.78 18.21 27.10
N ASN A 626 -1.53 18.87 25.96
CA ASN A 626 -2.20 20.10 25.54
C ASN A 626 -2.13 20.25 24.00
N ARG A 627 -2.71 21.31 23.44
CA ARG A 627 -2.70 21.54 21.97
C ARG A 627 -1.31 21.69 21.34
N LYS A 628 -0.29 22.01 22.15
CA LYS A 628 1.10 22.18 21.71
C LYS A 628 1.94 20.92 21.89
N LEU A 629 1.52 19.96 22.72
CA LEU A 629 2.32 18.80 23.09
C LEU A 629 1.49 17.51 23.01
N VAL A 630 1.85 16.65 22.06
CA VAL A 630 1.22 15.34 21.85
C VAL A 630 2.29 14.26 21.95
N LEU A 631 2.07 13.28 22.82
CA LEU A 631 2.89 12.09 22.95
C LEU A 631 2.19 10.91 22.28
N THR A 632 2.94 10.08 21.55
CA THR A 632 2.48 8.80 21.04
C THR A 632 3.49 7.72 21.40
N MET A 633 3.02 6.58 21.91
CA MET A 633 3.83 5.45 22.33
C MET A 633 3.32 4.18 21.64
N GLU A 634 4.25 3.34 21.18
CA GLU A 634 3.99 1.96 20.82
C GLU A 634 4.96 1.06 21.58
N TYR A 635 4.45 0.01 22.19
CA TYR A 635 5.27 -1.02 22.82
C TYR A 635 4.78 -2.39 22.35
N ASP A 636 5.69 -3.21 21.88
CA ASP A 636 5.43 -4.59 21.46
C ASP A 636 6.44 -5.49 22.16
N ASN A 637 5.97 -6.61 22.69
CA ASN A 637 6.81 -7.65 23.26
C ASN A 637 6.19 -9.00 22.87
N TRP A 638 6.97 -9.80 22.14
CA TRP A 638 6.50 -11.05 21.59
C TRP A 638 7.61 -12.08 21.50
N LEU A 639 7.17 -13.32 21.36
CA LEU A 639 8.01 -14.48 21.13
C LEU A 639 7.60 -15.10 19.80
N ARG A 640 8.59 -15.48 18.99
CA ARG A 640 8.36 -16.29 17.79
C ARG A 640 8.18 -17.74 18.21
N ASN A 641 7.05 -18.34 17.85
CA ASN A 641 6.65 -19.66 18.33
C ASN A 641 7.44 -20.80 17.66
N ALA A 642 8.11 -20.55 16.53
CA ALA A 642 8.88 -21.56 15.81
C ALA A 642 10.15 -22.01 16.57
N ASP A 643 10.78 -21.08 17.30
CA ASP A 643 12.11 -21.25 17.90
C ASP A 643 12.24 -20.58 19.29
N ASP A 644 11.13 -20.16 19.89
CA ASP A 644 11.04 -19.48 21.19
C ASP A 644 11.87 -18.19 21.32
N VAL A 645 12.17 -17.52 20.21
CA VAL A 645 12.95 -16.28 20.25
C VAL A 645 12.12 -15.07 20.65
N SER A 646 12.58 -14.41 21.71
CA SER A 646 12.05 -13.19 22.30
C SER A 646 12.45 -11.93 21.54
N GLN A 647 11.48 -11.02 21.38
CA GLN A 647 11.63 -9.77 20.67
C GLN A 647 10.85 -8.65 21.36
N TYR A 648 11.37 -7.43 21.31
CA TYR A 648 10.64 -6.27 21.79
C TYR A 648 10.87 -5.06 20.89
N ARG A 649 9.91 -4.14 20.94
CA ARG A 649 9.97 -2.87 20.22
C ARG A 649 9.24 -1.78 20.99
N LEU A 650 9.96 -0.74 21.37
CA LEU A 650 9.43 0.48 21.97
C LEU A 650 9.64 1.65 21.01
N ARG A 651 8.57 2.38 20.67
CA ARG A 651 8.66 3.62 19.88
C ARG A 651 7.92 4.75 20.59
N GLY A 652 8.63 5.81 20.93
CA GLY A 652 8.06 7.09 21.36
C GLY A 652 8.09 8.12 20.24
N ASN A 653 7.05 8.95 20.16
CA ASN A 653 7.03 10.15 19.31
C ASN A 653 6.47 11.33 20.11
N LEU A 654 7.26 12.39 20.22
CA LEU A 654 6.88 13.66 20.84
C LEU A 654 6.68 14.70 19.74
N GLN A 655 5.44 15.15 19.57
CA GLN A 655 5.12 16.27 18.69
C GLN A 655 4.95 17.54 19.52
N PHE A 656 5.83 18.50 19.28
CA PHE A 656 5.80 19.82 19.92
C PHE A 656 5.54 20.92 18.89
N ARG A 657 4.51 21.74 19.14
CA ARG A 657 4.09 22.87 18.30
C ARG A 657 4.17 24.16 19.12
N PRO A 658 5.35 24.81 19.20
CA PRO A 658 5.51 26.03 20.00
C PRO A 658 4.56 27.15 19.55
N ILE A 659 4.42 27.28 18.22
CA ILE A 659 3.48 28.16 17.51
C ILE A 659 2.84 27.38 16.35
N PHE A 660 1.67 27.82 15.87
CA PHE A 660 0.90 27.10 14.85
C PHE A 660 1.69 26.68 13.60
N PRO A 661 2.58 27.52 13.03
CA PRO A 661 3.33 27.19 11.82
C PRO A 661 4.50 26.21 12.02
N ILE A 662 5.04 26.08 13.24
CA ILE A 662 6.24 25.30 13.51
C ILE A 662 5.86 24.01 14.23
N THR A 663 6.20 22.86 13.67
CA THR A 663 6.03 21.55 14.31
C THR A 663 7.38 20.84 14.40
N ILE A 664 7.75 20.43 15.61
CA ILE A 664 8.94 19.64 15.92
C ILE A 664 8.45 18.24 16.28
N ASP A 665 8.84 17.25 15.50
CA ASP A 665 8.52 15.84 15.70
C ASP A 665 9.82 15.10 16.10
N LEU A 666 9.87 14.60 17.34
CA LEU A 666 11.00 13.84 17.88
C LEU A 666 10.57 12.37 18.09
N ARG A 667 11.16 11.46 17.32
CA ARG A 667 10.86 10.03 17.37
C ARG A 667 12.09 9.27 17.87
N GLN A 668 11.88 8.41 18.87
CA GLN A 668 12.88 7.46 19.35
C GLN A 668 12.31 6.04 19.24
N LYS A 669 13.09 5.11 18.69
CA LYS A 669 12.76 3.70 18.61
C LYS A 669 13.88 2.90 19.27
N TYR A 670 13.50 1.93 20.09
CA TYR A 670 14.35 0.85 20.58
C TYR A 670 13.71 -0.45 20.17
N GLN A 671 14.50 -1.36 19.62
CA GLN A 671 14.02 -2.67 19.20
C GLN A 671 15.14 -3.67 19.46
N GLY A 672 14.81 -4.88 19.87
CA GLY A 672 15.84 -5.89 20.08
C GLY A 672 15.29 -7.29 20.00
N ARG A 673 16.20 -8.23 19.76
CA ARG A 673 15.97 -9.67 19.71
C ARG A 673 16.91 -10.33 20.71
N GLU A 674 16.38 -11.22 21.53
CA GLU A 674 17.13 -11.96 22.54
C GLU A 674 17.99 -11.06 23.47
N ALA A 675 17.52 -9.84 23.75
CA ALA A 675 18.32 -8.86 24.48
C ALA A 675 18.72 -9.30 25.89
N LEU A 676 17.91 -10.16 26.51
CA LEU A 676 18.16 -10.71 27.84
C LEU A 676 18.91 -12.06 27.82
N ASN A 677 19.07 -12.70 26.67
CA ASN A 677 19.72 -14.01 26.56
C ASN A 677 21.21 -13.84 26.27
N SER A 678 22.06 -13.92 27.30
CA SER A 678 23.51 -13.77 27.20
C SER A 678 24.24 -14.86 26.40
N TYR A 679 23.58 -15.91 25.92
CA TYR A 679 24.23 -17.04 25.23
C TYR A 679 23.97 -17.11 23.72
N THR A 680 22.90 -16.48 23.22
CA THR A 680 22.59 -16.53 21.79
C THR A 680 23.62 -15.76 20.94
N LEU A 681 23.86 -16.20 19.71
CA LEU A 681 24.62 -15.47 18.68
C LEU A 681 23.72 -14.69 17.72
N GLU A 682 22.40 -14.83 17.86
CA GLU A 682 21.38 -14.24 17.00
C GLU A 682 20.83 -12.92 17.54
N TYR A 683 21.43 -12.39 18.60
CA TYR A 683 21.09 -11.12 19.21
C TYR A 683 21.23 -9.94 18.22
N PHE A 684 20.31 -8.99 18.31
CA PHE A 684 20.54 -7.62 17.86
C PHE A 684 19.80 -6.62 18.73
N GLU A 685 20.31 -5.39 18.77
CA GLU A 685 19.60 -4.21 19.27
C GLU A 685 19.65 -3.09 18.24
N ASN A 686 18.52 -2.45 17.97
CA ASN A 686 18.38 -1.34 17.05
C ASN A 686 17.84 -0.12 17.81
N SER A 687 18.63 0.96 17.81
CA SER A 687 18.22 2.28 18.28
C SER A 687 18.10 3.20 17.08
N GLU A 688 16.95 3.88 16.91
CA GLU A 688 16.72 4.84 15.83
C GLU A 688 16.11 6.12 16.39
N PHE A 689 16.84 7.22 16.27
CA PHE A 689 16.39 8.57 16.54
C PHE A 689 16.05 9.29 15.23
N ARG A 690 14.95 10.05 15.23
CA ARG A 690 14.56 10.89 14.10
C ARG A 690 14.00 12.21 14.61
N ALA A 691 14.59 13.31 14.18
CA ALA A 691 14.08 14.65 14.42
C ALA A 691 13.62 15.27 13.11
N ARG A 692 12.39 15.79 13.09
CA ARG A 692 11.86 16.52 11.95
C ARG A 692 11.32 17.86 12.42
N VAL A 693 11.73 18.94 11.76
CA VAL A 693 11.18 20.28 11.98
C VAL A 693 10.43 20.69 10.73
N ARG A 694 9.17 21.07 10.86
CA ARG A 694 8.32 21.54 9.76
C ARG A 694 7.89 22.97 9.99
N PHE A 695 8.04 23.78 8.96
CA PHE A 695 7.60 25.16 8.86
C PHE A 695 6.49 25.22 7.82
N ARG A 696 5.27 25.54 8.26
CA ARG A 696 4.17 25.88 7.37
C ARG A 696 4.25 27.36 7.05
N LEU A 697 4.39 27.66 5.77
CA LEU A 697 4.54 29.02 5.26
C LEU A 697 3.21 29.47 4.63
N SER A 698 3.17 30.71 4.13
CA SER A 698 2.02 31.22 3.37
C SER A 698 1.75 30.36 2.12
N ARG A 699 0.51 30.41 1.61
CA ARG A 699 0.05 29.60 0.45
C ARG A 699 0.23 28.09 0.63
N PHE A 700 0.10 27.58 1.86
CA PHE A 700 0.29 26.16 2.19
C PHE A 700 1.67 25.61 1.79
N ASN A 701 2.67 26.48 1.60
CA ASN A 701 4.04 26.05 1.35
C ASN A 701 4.57 25.37 2.62
N GLU A 702 5.44 24.38 2.46
CA GLU A 702 6.03 23.66 3.59
C GLU A 702 7.52 23.49 3.38
N LEU A 703 8.31 23.90 4.38
CA LEU A 703 9.73 23.56 4.49
C LEU A 703 9.88 22.56 5.63
N ALA A 704 10.55 21.45 5.39
CA ALA A 704 10.88 20.47 6.42
C ALA A 704 12.38 20.17 6.44
N LEU A 705 12.93 20.07 7.64
CA LEU A 705 14.29 19.58 7.87
C LEU A 705 14.21 18.24 8.59
N LEU A 706 15.06 17.31 8.18
CA LEU A 706 15.15 15.96 8.69
C LEU A 706 16.57 15.70 9.17
N TYR A 707 16.69 15.23 10.40
CA TYR A 707 17.88 14.58 10.93
C TYR A 707 17.48 13.19 11.44
N GLY A 708 18.33 12.20 11.20
CA GLY A 708 18.14 10.87 11.74
C GLY A 708 19.48 10.23 12.06
N ASP A 709 19.49 9.44 13.11
CA ASP A 709 20.61 8.64 13.56
C ASP A 709 20.08 7.28 13.97
N SER A 710 20.77 6.22 13.58
CA SER A 710 20.37 4.85 13.85
C SER A 710 21.60 3.98 14.04
N ARG A 711 21.45 2.94 14.84
CA ARG A 711 22.51 1.98 15.09
C ARG A 711 21.90 0.62 15.36
N VAL A 712 22.34 -0.38 14.60
CA VAL A 712 22.06 -1.78 14.88
C VAL A 712 23.31 -2.41 15.47
N ASP A 713 23.25 -2.85 16.71
CA ASP A 713 24.34 -3.54 17.39
C ASP A 713 24.11 -5.05 17.37
N PHE A 714 25.13 -5.79 17.00
CA PHE A 714 25.17 -7.24 17.07
C PHE A 714 26.17 -7.68 18.13
N ARG A 715 26.12 -8.96 18.50
CA ARG A 715 27.19 -9.52 19.33
C ARG A 715 28.50 -9.54 18.56
N PRO A 716 29.64 -9.26 19.20
CA PRO A 716 30.93 -9.43 18.56
C PRO A 716 31.09 -10.89 18.14
N ARG A 717 31.04 -11.18 16.84
CA ARG A 717 31.42 -12.49 16.32
C ARG A 717 32.95 -12.55 16.24
N PRO A 718 33.58 -13.70 16.59
CA PRO A 718 35.01 -13.87 16.41
C PRO A 718 35.35 -13.62 14.93
N ARG A 719 36.23 -12.66 14.69
CA ARG A 719 36.70 -12.36 13.34
C ARG A 719 37.65 -13.47 12.94
N LEU A 720 37.19 -14.42 12.14
CA LEU A 720 38.11 -15.17 11.29
C LEU A 720 38.48 -14.20 10.17
N SER A 721 39.67 -13.64 10.25
CA SER A 721 40.34 -13.10 9.07
C SER A 721 40.64 -14.30 8.16
N PHE A 722 39.64 -14.76 7.40
CA PHE A 722 39.98 -15.57 6.23
C PHE A 722 40.86 -14.68 5.35
N PRO A 723 42.04 -15.15 4.92
CA PRO A 723 42.76 -14.45 3.89
C PRO A 723 41.87 -14.40 2.64
N VAL A 724 41.92 -13.27 1.94
CA VAL A 724 41.43 -13.15 0.56
C VAL A 724 42.17 -14.23 -0.23
N ASP A 725 41.54 -15.36 -0.54
CA ASP A 725 42.13 -16.38 -1.43
C ASP A 725 41.88 -15.93 -2.87
N PRO A 726 42.88 -15.44 -3.61
CA PRO A 726 42.69 -14.90 -4.96
C PRO A 726 42.78 -15.99 -6.02
N THR A 727 42.82 -17.27 -5.65
CA THR A 727 43.05 -18.38 -6.59
C THR A 727 41.80 -18.93 -7.27
N ASP A 728 40.60 -18.44 -6.92
CA ASP A 728 39.36 -18.78 -7.64
C ASP A 728 38.99 -17.69 -8.67
N PRO A 729 39.30 -17.89 -9.97
CA PRO A 729 38.94 -16.95 -11.02
C PRO A 729 37.43 -16.87 -11.31
N GLY A 730 36.60 -17.65 -10.60
CA GLY A 730 35.14 -17.57 -10.65
C GLY A 730 34.49 -16.73 -9.54
N ASP A 731 35.24 -16.30 -8.52
CA ASP A 731 34.67 -15.60 -7.37
C ASP A 731 34.55 -14.08 -7.61
N VAL A 732 33.40 -13.66 -8.15
CA VAL A 732 33.02 -12.25 -8.29
C VAL A 732 32.52 -11.67 -6.95
N TYR A 733 32.31 -12.51 -5.93
CA TYR A 733 31.71 -12.16 -4.64
C TYR A 733 32.70 -12.14 -3.46
N GLY A 734 33.96 -12.52 -3.67
CA GLY A 734 35.02 -12.65 -2.66
C GLY A 734 35.56 -11.35 -2.03
N ASN A 735 34.76 -10.28 -1.94
CA ASN A 735 35.18 -9.00 -1.35
C ASN A 735 34.29 -8.49 -0.20
N ASP A 736 33.18 -9.17 0.09
CA ASP A 736 32.41 -8.83 1.29
C ASP A 736 33.00 -9.56 2.48
N ASN A 737 33.29 -8.80 3.53
CA ASN A 737 33.62 -9.38 4.82
C ASN A 737 32.36 -10.05 5.38
N LEU A 738 32.10 -11.29 4.95
CA LEU A 738 31.01 -12.15 5.43
C LEU A 738 31.11 -12.42 6.95
N ALA A 739 32.25 -12.09 7.57
CA ALA A 739 32.45 -12.18 9.01
C ALA A 739 31.87 -10.96 9.75
N GLY A 740 30.60 -11.09 10.15
CA GLY A 740 29.89 -10.37 11.22
C GLY A 740 30.41 -8.99 11.65
N THR A 741 29.67 -7.94 11.28
CA THR A 741 29.85 -6.61 11.85
C THR A 741 29.37 -6.55 13.31
N LYS A 742 30.07 -5.80 14.17
CA LYS A 742 29.63 -5.53 15.55
C LYS A 742 28.50 -4.50 15.58
N SER A 743 28.47 -3.57 14.61
CA SER A 743 27.52 -2.47 14.59
C SER A 743 27.33 -1.94 13.17
N LEU A 744 26.09 -1.61 12.81
CA LEU A 744 25.70 -0.93 11.56
C LEU A 744 25.12 0.44 11.94
N PRO A 745 25.93 1.51 11.91
CA PRO A 745 25.43 2.87 12.10
C PRO A 745 24.79 3.38 10.81
N GLY A 746 23.73 4.17 10.95
CA GLY A 746 23.09 4.89 9.86
C GLY A 746 22.79 6.32 10.27
N SER A 747 23.03 7.27 9.38
CA SER A 747 22.77 8.70 9.62
C SER A 747 22.12 9.33 8.40
N VAL A 748 21.26 10.31 8.62
CA VAL A 748 20.64 11.08 7.54
C VAL A 748 20.49 12.54 7.92
N LEU A 749 20.76 13.41 6.96
CA LEU A 749 20.47 14.83 7.03
C LEU A 749 19.88 15.27 5.70
N GLY A 750 18.71 15.89 5.72
CA GLY A 750 18.08 16.38 4.50
C GLY A 750 17.01 17.42 4.74
N GLY A 751 16.55 18.03 3.66
CA GLY A 751 15.47 19.00 3.66
C GLY A 751 14.51 18.71 2.53
N SER A 752 13.22 18.99 2.76
CA SER A 752 12.20 18.98 1.72
C SER A 752 11.48 20.31 1.65
N TYR A 753 11.10 20.71 0.45
CA TYR A 753 10.34 21.92 0.21
C TYR A 753 9.14 21.64 -0.69
N THR A 754 7.98 22.18 -0.33
CA THR A 754 6.76 22.19 -1.13
C THR A 754 6.41 23.64 -1.46
N HIS A 755 6.26 23.92 -2.74
CA HIS A 755 5.78 25.19 -3.26
C HIS A 755 4.49 25.00 -4.04
N ASN A 756 3.42 25.68 -3.62
CA ASN A 756 2.16 25.78 -4.36
C ASN A 756 2.18 27.11 -5.12
N PHE A 757 2.27 27.05 -6.44
CA PHE A 757 2.21 28.23 -7.29
C PHE A 757 0.81 28.83 -7.29
N ASN A 758 -0.19 27.95 -7.44
CA ASN A 758 -1.62 28.21 -7.34
C ASN A 758 -2.35 26.92 -6.87
N GLU A 759 -3.68 26.86 -7.00
CA GLU A 759 -4.48 25.69 -6.60
C GLU A 759 -4.24 24.45 -7.49
N TRP A 760 -3.69 24.64 -8.69
CA TRP A 760 -3.56 23.62 -9.73
C TRP A 760 -2.13 23.09 -9.87
N LEU A 761 -1.12 23.95 -9.69
CA LEU A 761 0.30 23.66 -9.88
C LEU A 761 1.09 23.67 -8.57
N LYS A 762 1.80 22.57 -8.32
CA LYS A 762 2.56 22.33 -7.10
C LYS A 762 3.85 21.59 -7.42
N VAL A 763 4.93 22.04 -6.79
CA VAL A 763 6.25 21.41 -6.88
C VAL A 763 6.72 21.00 -5.50
N ARG A 764 7.20 19.76 -5.39
CA ARG A 764 7.75 19.18 -4.17
C ARG A 764 9.16 18.69 -4.47
N GLY A 765 10.08 18.86 -3.53
CA GLY A 765 11.42 18.31 -3.69
C GLY A 765 12.06 17.98 -2.36
N PHE A 766 13.09 17.14 -2.43
CA PHE A 766 13.96 16.77 -1.32
C PHE A 766 15.40 16.73 -1.78
N LEU A 767 16.30 17.09 -0.86
CA LEU A 767 17.74 16.92 -0.99
C LEU A 767 18.27 16.46 0.35
N GLY A 768 19.05 15.38 0.37
CA GLY A 768 19.68 14.91 1.59
C GLY A 768 20.87 14.00 1.35
N TYR A 769 21.71 13.93 2.37
CA TYR A 769 22.77 12.95 2.52
C TYR A 769 22.29 11.84 3.46
N TYR A 770 22.58 10.60 3.14
CA TYR A 770 22.42 9.48 4.05
C TYR A 770 23.64 8.57 4.01
N GLN A 771 23.88 7.85 5.10
CA GLN A 771 24.85 6.77 5.23
C GLN A 771 24.19 5.65 6.06
N GLY A 772 24.48 4.39 5.74
CA GLY A 772 23.76 3.23 6.24
C GLY A 772 22.33 3.16 5.70
N PHE A 773 21.46 2.44 6.42
CA PHE A 773 20.06 2.28 6.07
C PHE A 773 19.26 3.59 6.23
N PHE A 774 18.54 3.98 5.18
CA PHE A 774 17.66 5.14 5.17
C PHE A 774 16.31 4.84 4.51
N TRP A 775 15.23 5.22 5.17
CA TRP A 775 13.88 5.12 4.64
C TRP A 775 13.12 6.44 4.80
N ASN A 776 12.30 6.79 3.81
CA ASN A 776 11.39 7.94 3.90
C ASN A 776 10.21 7.77 2.92
N PHE A 777 9.27 8.72 2.95
CA PHE A 777 8.24 8.85 1.92
C PHE A 777 8.66 9.97 0.97
N GLU A 778 8.66 9.69 -0.34
CA GLU A 778 8.95 10.65 -1.40
C GLU A 778 7.69 10.90 -2.20
N ASP A 779 7.11 12.06 -1.95
CA ASP A 779 5.80 12.42 -2.48
C ASP A 779 4.73 11.39 -2.06
N THR A 780 4.35 10.47 -2.95
CA THR A 780 3.37 9.38 -2.71
C THR A 780 4.01 8.00 -2.58
N GLN A 781 5.32 7.86 -2.78
CA GLN A 781 5.99 6.56 -2.77
C GLN A 781 6.79 6.35 -1.47
N PHE A 782 6.71 5.14 -0.91
CA PHE A 782 7.65 4.70 0.12
C PHE A 782 8.95 4.23 -0.53
N PHE A 783 10.09 4.49 0.11
CA PHE A 783 11.37 3.92 -0.30
C PHE A 783 12.26 3.62 0.91
N ALA A 784 13.14 2.63 0.72
CA ALA A 784 14.25 2.31 1.59
C ALA A 784 15.50 2.12 0.71
N VAL A 785 16.64 2.60 1.19
CA VAL A 785 17.94 2.54 0.52
C VAL A 785 19.03 2.34 1.56
N GLU A 786 20.18 1.82 1.14
CA GLU A 786 21.35 1.63 1.98
C GLU A 786 22.61 2.12 1.27
N SER A 787 23.58 2.60 2.05
CA SER A 787 24.87 3.06 1.54
C SER A 787 25.96 3.00 2.61
N ASP A 788 26.96 2.12 2.46
CA ASP A 788 28.04 1.99 3.44
C ASP A 788 28.91 3.24 3.57
N ARG A 789 29.16 3.92 2.45
CA ARG A 789 30.06 5.09 2.36
C ARG A 789 29.34 6.43 2.34
N GLY A 790 28.01 6.38 2.29
CA GLY A 790 27.16 7.54 2.13
C GLY A 790 26.74 7.77 0.67
N ALA A 791 25.62 8.47 0.52
CA ALA A 791 25.02 8.81 -0.76
C ALA A 791 24.25 10.13 -0.67
N MET A 792 24.25 10.85 -1.79
CA MET A 792 23.43 12.03 -1.99
C MET A 792 22.17 11.61 -2.73
N ARG A 793 21.00 11.93 -2.16
CA ARG A 793 19.71 11.63 -2.75
C ARG A 793 18.90 12.89 -2.92
N TYR A 794 18.31 13.04 -4.09
CA TYR A 794 17.38 14.13 -4.35
C TYR A 794 16.27 13.67 -5.29
N TRP A 795 15.09 14.27 -5.09
CA TRP A 795 13.96 14.08 -5.98
C TRP A 795 13.20 15.39 -6.16
N LEU A 796 12.56 15.48 -7.32
CA LEU A 796 11.67 16.58 -7.70
C LEU A 796 10.38 15.97 -8.23
N SER A 797 9.24 16.38 -7.68
CA SER A 797 7.90 16.03 -8.14
C SER A 797 7.17 17.30 -8.57
N VAL A 798 6.57 17.25 -9.75
CA VAL A 798 5.71 18.29 -10.33
C VAL A 798 4.33 17.70 -10.47
N TYR A 799 3.35 18.40 -9.91
CA TYR A 799 1.95 18.03 -9.95
C TYR A 799 1.14 19.17 -10.52
N SER A 800 0.32 18.88 -11.53
CA SER A 800 -0.52 19.88 -12.20
C SER A 800 -1.92 19.36 -12.46
N ARG A 801 -2.92 20.22 -12.26
CA ARG A 801 -4.27 20.06 -12.85
C ARG A 801 -4.27 20.68 -14.22
N ILE A 802 -4.63 19.89 -15.21
CA ILE A 802 -4.81 20.37 -16.58
C ILE A 802 -6.25 20.86 -16.75
N THR A 803 -7.21 20.18 -16.11
CA THR A 803 -8.62 20.56 -16.05
C THR A 803 -9.19 20.19 -14.67
N PRO A 804 -10.43 20.59 -14.32
CA PRO A 804 -11.09 20.15 -13.10
C PRO A 804 -11.11 18.62 -12.93
N ARG A 805 -11.11 17.90 -14.07
CA ARG A 805 -11.26 16.46 -14.20
C ARG A 805 -9.94 15.71 -14.43
N LEU A 806 -8.87 16.38 -14.87
CA LEU A 806 -7.60 15.75 -15.27
C LEU A 806 -6.43 16.29 -14.46
N SER A 807 -5.70 15.41 -13.78
CA SER A 807 -4.42 15.74 -13.14
C SER A 807 -3.27 14.86 -13.64
N LEU A 808 -2.08 15.46 -13.64
CA LEU A 808 -0.83 14.84 -14.04
C LEU A 808 0.21 15.02 -12.93
N ARG A 809 1.01 13.99 -12.71
CA ARG A 809 2.17 14.01 -11.83
C ARG A 809 3.38 13.43 -12.53
N PHE A 810 4.51 14.10 -12.39
CA PHE A 810 5.81 13.60 -12.79
C PHE A 810 6.77 13.71 -11.62
N LYS A 811 7.53 12.64 -11.35
CA LYS A 811 8.61 12.66 -10.35
C LYS A 811 9.89 12.08 -10.94
N TYR A 812 10.98 12.78 -10.70
CA TYR A 812 12.34 12.35 -10.99
C TYR A 812 13.11 12.18 -9.68
N THR A 813 13.84 11.09 -9.56
CA THR A 813 14.70 10.79 -8.41
C THR A 813 16.08 10.40 -8.88
N HIS A 814 17.10 10.88 -8.19
CA HIS A 814 18.48 10.50 -8.43
C HIS A 814 19.13 10.14 -7.09
N ASP A 815 19.67 8.92 -7.04
CA ASP A 815 20.53 8.45 -5.96
C ASP A 815 21.97 8.36 -6.45
N TYR A 816 22.86 9.09 -5.80
CA TYR A 816 24.27 9.22 -6.18
C TYR A 816 25.15 8.74 -5.04
N GLN A 817 25.64 7.51 -5.16
CA GLN A 817 26.48 6.86 -4.17
C GLN A 817 27.90 7.45 -4.20
N TYR A 818 28.60 7.51 -3.07
CA TYR A 818 30.01 7.90 -3.06
C TYR A 818 30.88 6.83 -3.76
N PRO A 819 31.98 7.24 -4.42
CA PRO A 819 32.76 6.33 -5.27
C PRO A 819 33.42 5.20 -4.48
N ILE A 820 33.42 4.02 -5.09
CA ILE A 820 34.19 2.87 -4.65
C ILE A 820 35.52 2.90 -5.38
N ASN A 821 36.60 3.17 -4.64
CA ASN A 821 37.97 3.06 -5.15
C ASN A 821 38.47 1.64 -4.91
N TYR A 822 38.68 0.88 -5.98
CA TYR A 822 39.48 -0.33 -5.95
C TYR A 822 40.90 0.02 -6.36
N VAL A 823 41.89 -0.21 -5.49
CA VAL A 823 43.30 -0.18 -5.87
C VAL A 823 43.77 -1.62 -5.91
N GLN A 824 43.99 -2.16 -7.10
CA GLN A 824 44.54 -3.51 -7.28
C GLN A 824 45.96 -3.40 -7.84
N THR A 825 46.94 -3.99 -7.15
CA THR A 825 48.34 -4.04 -7.60
C THR A 825 48.51 -5.25 -8.52
N ARG A 826 48.52 -5.05 -9.84
CA ARG A 826 48.69 -6.13 -10.83
C ARG A 826 49.92 -5.94 -11.70
N ASP A 827 50.56 -7.03 -12.10
CA ASP A 827 51.68 -7.02 -13.05
C ASP A 827 51.19 -7.05 -14.53
N SER A 828 52.14 -7.07 -15.48
CA SER A 828 51.85 -7.14 -16.92
C SER A 828 51.21 -8.46 -17.38
N GLY A 829 51.13 -9.47 -16.50
CA GLY A 829 50.42 -10.73 -16.70
C GLY A 829 49.04 -10.77 -16.04
N ASN A 830 48.56 -9.62 -15.52
CA ASN A 830 47.29 -9.47 -14.80
C ASN A 830 47.22 -10.26 -13.47
N GLN A 831 48.37 -10.62 -12.88
CA GLN A 831 48.49 -11.32 -11.59
C GLN A 831 48.70 -10.32 -10.44
N VAL A 832 48.20 -10.64 -9.24
CA VAL A 832 48.35 -9.78 -8.05
C VAL A 832 49.82 -9.75 -7.59
N VAL A 833 50.37 -8.54 -7.37
CA VAL A 833 51.74 -8.36 -6.87
C VAL A 833 51.71 -8.14 -5.36
N GLU A 834 52.15 -9.13 -4.59
CA GLU A 834 52.22 -9.05 -3.13
C GLU A 834 53.44 -8.24 -2.61
N PRO A 835 53.34 -7.60 -1.43
CA PRO A 835 54.48 -6.95 -0.79
C PRO A 835 55.61 -7.95 -0.49
N GLY A 836 56.79 -7.74 -1.10
CA GLY A 836 57.95 -8.65 -0.98
C GLY A 836 58.29 -9.40 -2.26
N ASN A 837 57.47 -9.29 -3.31
CA ASN A 837 57.80 -9.79 -4.65
C ASN A 837 58.86 -8.90 -5.32
N SER A 838 59.86 -9.51 -5.97
CA SER A 838 60.93 -8.79 -6.70
C SER A 838 60.45 -7.91 -7.84
N LEU A 839 59.20 -8.10 -8.29
CA LEU A 839 58.54 -7.29 -9.31
C LEU A 839 57.86 -6.03 -8.72
N TYR A 840 57.82 -5.87 -7.39
CA TYR A 840 57.30 -4.68 -6.74
C TYR A 840 58.28 -3.50 -6.89
N VAL A 841 58.01 -2.63 -7.88
CA VAL A 841 58.81 -1.42 -8.11
C VAL A 841 58.05 -0.20 -7.55
N PRO A 842 58.61 0.55 -6.58
CA PRO A 842 58.03 1.81 -6.14
C PRO A 842 57.90 2.78 -7.33
N GLY A 843 56.67 3.10 -7.73
CA GLY A 843 56.37 4.03 -8.84
C GLY A 843 55.66 3.46 -10.07
N GLN A 844 55.21 2.20 -10.06
CA GLN A 844 54.35 1.68 -11.14
C GLN A 844 52.89 2.17 -11.04
N SER A 845 52.26 2.36 -12.21
CA SER A 845 50.89 2.84 -12.39
C SER A 845 49.87 1.78 -11.96
N TYR A 846 49.04 2.10 -10.98
CA TYR A 846 47.95 1.24 -10.52
C TYR A 846 46.68 1.51 -11.32
N GLY A 847 46.06 0.48 -11.88
CA GLY A 847 44.73 0.55 -12.47
C GLY A 847 43.69 0.64 -11.36
N GLY A 848 43.10 1.81 -11.15
CA GLY A 848 41.96 1.99 -10.26
C GLY A 848 40.66 1.95 -11.04
N SER A 849 39.73 1.06 -10.67
CA SER A 849 38.34 1.18 -11.12
C SER A 849 37.59 2.06 -10.12
N LEU A 850 37.19 3.25 -10.57
CA LEU A 850 36.27 4.11 -9.82
C LEU A 850 34.85 3.67 -10.20
N LYS A 851 34.25 2.77 -9.42
CA LYS A 851 32.83 2.40 -9.60
C LYS A 851 32.00 3.34 -8.73
N GLN A 852 31.22 4.20 -9.35
CA GLN A 852 30.30 5.07 -8.64
C GLN A 852 28.86 4.75 -9.05
N PRO A 853 28.16 3.89 -8.29
CA PRO A 853 26.77 3.56 -8.60
C PRO A 853 25.90 4.80 -8.59
N SER A 854 25.09 4.95 -9.63
CA SER A 854 24.15 6.06 -9.78
C SER A 854 22.87 5.49 -10.33
N GLN A 855 21.76 5.75 -9.64
CA GLN A 855 20.44 5.25 -10.02
C GLN A 855 19.50 6.41 -10.30
N GLN A 856 18.71 6.28 -11.36
CA GLN A 856 17.72 7.28 -11.76
C GLN A 856 16.35 6.64 -11.91
N PHE A 857 15.37 7.26 -11.26
CA PHE A 857 14.00 6.79 -11.27
C PHE A 857 13.06 7.86 -11.79
N TYR A 858 12.07 7.41 -12.55
CA TYR A 858 11.03 8.18 -13.21
C TYR A 858 9.68 7.60 -12.79
N TYR A 859 8.75 8.50 -12.47
CA TYR A 859 7.38 8.17 -12.12
C TYR A 859 6.44 9.13 -12.84
N ILE A 860 5.43 8.57 -13.50
CA ILE A 860 4.38 9.31 -14.19
C ILE A 860 3.03 8.79 -13.69
N GLU A 861 2.13 9.70 -13.38
CA GLU A 861 0.75 9.40 -13.01
C GLU A 861 -0.20 10.35 -13.73
N MET A 862 -1.28 9.77 -14.25
CA MET A 862 -2.42 10.47 -14.82
C MET A 862 -3.67 10.01 -14.09
N ASN A 863 -4.49 10.97 -13.68
CA ASN A 863 -5.77 10.68 -13.04
C ASN A 863 -6.88 11.51 -13.70
N TYR A 864 -7.93 10.84 -14.15
CA TYR A 864 -9.06 11.44 -14.85
C TYR A 864 -10.38 11.04 -14.18
N HIS A 865 -11.12 12.02 -13.67
CA HIS A 865 -12.45 11.87 -13.09
C HIS A 865 -13.51 12.27 -14.12
N PHE A 866 -14.49 11.41 -14.38
CA PHE A 866 -15.56 11.69 -15.34
C PHE A 866 -16.95 11.56 -14.73
#